data_AF-A0A1M6E2P2-F1
#
_entry.id   AF-A0A1M6E2P2-F1
#
_cell.length_a   1.000
_cell.length_b   1.000
_cell.length_c   1.000
_cell.angle_alpha   90.00
_cell.angle_beta   90.00
_cell.angle_gamma   90.00
#
_symmetry.space_group_name_H-M   'P 1'
#
loop_
_entity.id
_entity.type
_entity.pdbx_description
1 polymer ?
#
loop_
_entity_poly.entity_id
_entity_poly.type
_entity_poly.pdbx_seq_one_letter_code
_entity_poly.pdbx_strand_id
1 'polypeptide(L)'
;MDSYCICYNIVDHNFTGIPALPEAYIVSKKEAQYEYIEKQATPEIISEFNIQYPGTPHEQLIEICTLLRPTALEQRFKPKKSRKNLNLSQLLLEDKTKELIEGFVNRKLGTFYQLITQYQYPIAYQAKRKEPVASSIIEIAKLPLDPILRFTKTEEGIEYAFSLKDQASLFVPKDKSIKILLNDPSWIVVNKKLFRIKNLNANKLKPFLQKDKIIIAQKHVKTYLEKVIVPVSKNIEVQAEGFEIVNKQDVVGYTLEIIQDFIQDLYVAKITFEYEHCTFDFHQSKNTASEIIYNEDQITIVQTKRNLDIESEVVEKITSKGLLLNQNLLFEVSESNDPYGIITWITNHKTTLQKEGFTIQLPNILGQQVSTTSHQLSIRQEQQKDWFDIKGWVTIGDQEIPFSKFIKYIRNNNRCFPLNNNETFIIPLEWMTRYKKLADFGRSTDDKITLAKSNYTVLKEVIPEKELPLYDQSESSAPYQPSSNLKASLRPYQLEGVQWLVNHYNNSLGACLADDMGLGKTLQTIATLVHAKEQLQPSENEVSKIQFDLFATPLETRTFLKTLIVLPSSLVFNWAQEIIKFAPHLNLIKYTGTDRKKNAPYLESYDVVLTTYGIISRDNDTFQKLNFNYLILDESQQIKNKDSKIFQAINKINTTHKISLSGTPIENSLSDLWSQMQFINPGMLGSFAFFKEHFKTPIEQHQNEEKIAELKSLIEPFILRRTKNQVAKDLPELTEQIRYSEMQPEQKRSYESEKSAARNLLLGLDHVATNKIHIINTLTKLRQLANHPQLVSSETQQTSGKFDDVTHHLQTLVTAQKKVLVFSSFVSHLAIYEKWSTAQGISFLSLTGNTVAKERETIVNRFQEEDDISLFFISLKAGGVGLNLTKASYVVLLDPWWNPFAEKQAIARAHRIGQTNKVLVTRFISKNTIEEKIIQLQEQKQSLSDELIAIDSIPEYIESNLEELLK
;
A
#
# COMPACT_ATOMS: atom_id res chain seq x y z
N MET A 1 -15.91 -34.57 -31.67
CA MET A 1 -15.81 -33.27 -30.99
C MET A 1 -14.61 -32.57 -31.58
N ASP A 2 -14.82 -31.43 -32.21
CA ASP A 2 -13.73 -30.67 -32.80
C ASP A 2 -12.88 -30.07 -31.67
N SER A 3 -11.58 -30.33 -31.70
CA SER A 3 -10.64 -29.81 -30.70
C SER A 3 -9.97 -28.55 -31.26
N TYR A 4 -9.84 -27.51 -30.46
CA TYR A 4 -9.19 -26.26 -30.89
C TYR A 4 -7.79 -26.15 -30.31
N CYS A 5 -6.86 -25.60 -31.10
CA CYS A 5 -5.49 -25.36 -30.65
C CYS A 5 -4.95 -24.08 -31.27
N ILE A 6 -3.89 -23.54 -30.67
CA ILE A 6 -3.21 -22.34 -31.16
C ILE A 6 -2.15 -22.77 -32.18
N CYS A 7 -2.26 -22.26 -33.40
CA CYS A 7 -1.28 -22.41 -34.46
C CYS A 7 -0.64 -21.05 -34.76
N TYR A 8 0.68 -21.03 -34.88
CA TYR A 8 1.43 -19.81 -35.16
C TYR A 8 1.77 -19.74 -36.65
N ASN A 9 1.23 -18.75 -37.34
CA ASN A 9 1.42 -18.57 -38.77
C ASN A 9 2.50 -17.53 -39.05
N ILE A 10 3.51 -17.89 -39.83
CA ILE A 10 4.57 -16.98 -40.27
C ILE A 10 4.14 -16.29 -41.56
N VAL A 11 3.97 -14.97 -41.51
CA VAL A 11 3.47 -14.14 -42.61
C VAL A 11 4.58 -13.23 -43.13
N ASP A 12 4.78 -13.25 -44.44
CA ASP A 12 5.72 -12.35 -45.10
C ASP A 12 4.98 -11.07 -45.51
N HIS A 13 5.36 -9.95 -44.89
CA HIS A 13 4.78 -8.64 -45.16
C HIS A 13 5.56 -7.85 -46.21
N ASN A 14 6.62 -8.42 -46.80
CA ASN A 14 7.47 -7.80 -47.83
C ASN A 14 8.12 -6.47 -47.40
N PHE A 15 8.47 -6.31 -46.13
CA PHE A 15 9.24 -5.17 -45.64
C PHE A 15 10.74 -5.38 -45.90
N THR A 16 11.43 -4.36 -46.43
CA THR A 16 12.87 -4.42 -46.71
C THR A 16 13.69 -4.55 -45.42
N GLY A 17 14.41 -5.67 -45.28
CA GLY A 17 15.29 -5.94 -44.13
C GLY A 17 14.63 -6.65 -42.94
N ILE A 18 13.29 -6.73 -42.92
CA ILE A 18 12.54 -7.42 -41.85
C ILE A 18 12.19 -8.85 -42.30
N PRO A 19 12.51 -9.88 -41.50
CA PRO A 19 12.08 -11.27 -41.74
C PRO A 19 10.58 -11.46 -41.54
N ALA A 20 10.03 -12.58 -42.02
CA ALA A 20 8.60 -12.89 -41.86
C ALA A 20 8.16 -12.93 -40.38
N LEU A 21 7.00 -12.37 -40.08
CA LEU A 21 6.52 -12.12 -38.71
C LEU A 21 5.46 -13.15 -38.28
N PRO A 22 5.44 -13.57 -37.00
CA PRO A 22 4.49 -14.55 -36.50
C PRO A 22 3.15 -13.91 -36.11
N GLU A 23 2.07 -14.58 -36.46
CA GLU A 23 0.71 -14.28 -36.04
C GLU A 23 0.08 -15.52 -35.38
N ALA A 24 -0.57 -15.34 -34.22
CA ALA A 24 -1.22 -16.44 -33.51
C ALA A 24 -2.68 -16.58 -33.95
N TYR A 25 -3.09 -17.81 -34.30
CA TYR A 25 -4.43 -18.15 -34.77
C TYR A 25 -4.98 -19.36 -34.02
N ILE A 26 -6.31 -19.39 -33.84
CA ILE A 26 -7.03 -20.57 -33.36
C ILE A 26 -7.41 -21.40 -34.57
N VAL A 27 -7.04 -22.68 -34.54
CA VAL A 27 -7.26 -23.64 -35.62
C VAL A 27 -8.05 -24.84 -35.08
N SER A 28 -9.07 -25.25 -35.84
CA SER A 28 -9.85 -26.45 -35.59
C SER A 28 -9.07 -27.72 -35.99
N LYS A 29 -9.15 -28.75 -35.15
CA LYS A 29 -8.44 -30.03 -35.31
C LYS A 29 -9.43 -31.20 -35.22
N LYS A 30 -9.44 -32.02 -36.27
CA LYS A 30 -10.29 -33.21 -36.44
C LYS A 30 -9.41 -34.41 -36.79
N GLU A 31 -9.54 -35.51 -36.06
CA GLU A 31 -8.77 -36.75 -36.27
C GLU A 31 -7.25 -36.53 -36.45
N ALA A 32 -6.68 -35.63 -35.64
CA ALA A 32 -5.28 -35.21 -35.67
C ALA A 32 -4.81 -34.35 -36.85
N GLN A 33 -5.70 -33.98 -37.78
CA GLN A 33 -5.40 -33.04 -38.87
C GLN A 33 -5.93 -31.63 -38.59
N TYR A 34 -5.18 -30.62 -39.05
CA TYR A 34 -5.51 -29.19 -38.88
C TYR A 34 -6.35 -28.71 -40.07
N GLU A 35 -7.57 -28.26 -39.81
CA GLU A 35 -8.53 -27.89 -40.87
C GLU A 35 -8.43 -26.41 -41.23
N TYR A 36 -9.14 -25.51 -40.52
CA TYR A 36 -9.28 -24.10 -40.92
C TYR A 36 -8.91 -23.15 -39.79
N ILE A 37 -8.51 -21.92 -40.17
CA ILE A 37 -8.29 -20.81 -39.24
C ILE A 37 -9.64 -20.23 -38.84
N GLU A 38 -9.97 -20.28 -37.55
CA GLU A 38 -11.22 -19.76 -37.00
C GLU A 38 -11.13 -18.26 -36.71
N LYS A 39 -10.26 -17.90 -35.77
CA LYS A 39 -10.07 -16.53 -35.28
C LYS A 39 -8.60 -16.26 -34.94
N GLN A 40 -8.24 -14.98 -34.85
CA GLN A 40 -6.95 -14.58 -34.32
C GLN A 40 -6.90 -14.82 -32.81
N ALA A 41 -5.83 -15.43 -32.31
CA ALA A 41 -5.68 -15.76 -30.91
C ALA A 41 -5.32 -14.49 -30.12
N THR A 42 -6.31 -13.93 -29.41
CA THR A 42 -6.16 -12.85 -28.43
C THR A 42 -6.57 -13.37 -27.05
N PRO A 43 -6.07 -12.80 -25.93
CA PRO A 43 -6.38 -13.32 -24.59
C PRO A 43 -7.88 -13.50 -24.32
N GLU A 44 -8.70 -12.55 -24.78
CA GLU A 44 -10.17 -12.60 -24.70
C GLU A 44 -10.74 -13.79 -25.48
N ILE A 45 -10.36 -13.93 -26.76
CA ILE A 45 -10.87 -15.00 -27.63
C ILE A 45 -10.36 -16.37 -27.19
N ILE A 46 -9.13 -16.50 -26.69
CA ILE A 46 -8.58 -17.80 -26.26
C ILE A 46 -9.40 -18.39 -25.10
N SER A 47 -9.90 -17.52 -24.22
CA SER A 47 -10.77 -17.92 -23.10
C SER A 47 -12.13 -18.47 -23.58
N GLU A 48 -12.67 -17.96 -24.69
CA GLU A 48 -13.91 -18.46 -25.31
C GLU A 48 -13.79 -19.91 -25.83
N PHE A 49 -12.58 -20.36 -26.18
CA PHE A 49 -12.32 -21.67 -26.77
C PHE A 49 -11.78 -22.71 -25.76
N ASN A 50 -11.81 -22.42 -24.45
CA ASN A 50 -11.34 -23.31 -23.38
C ASN A 50 -9.88 -23.80 -23.54
N ILE A 51 -9.01 -23.00 -24.14
CA ILE A 51 -7.58 -23.33 -24.26
C ILE A 51 -6.84 -22.75 -23.04
N GLN A 52 -6.10 -23.60 -22.33
CA GLN A 52 -5.32 -23.18 -21.17
C GLN A 52 -4.18 -22.23 -21.60
N TYR A 53 -4.28 -20.97 -21.17
CA TYR A 53 -3.38 -19.88 -21.57
C TYR A 53 -2.52 -19.33 -20.41
N PRO A 54 -3.09 -18.94 -19.25
CA PRO A 54 -2.32 -18.31 -18.17
C PRO A 54 -1.27 -19.26 -17.57
N GLY A 55 -0.05 -18.76 -17.37
CA GLY A 55 1.04 -19.54 -16.76
C GLY A 55 1.61 -20.64 -17.67
N THR A 56 1.27 -20.63 -18.95
CA THR A 56 1.82 -21.57 -19.96
C THR A 56 2.75 -20.84 -20.93
N PRO A 57 3.65 -21.55 -21.65
CA PRO A 57 4.52 -20.92 -22.66
C PRO A 57 3.76 -20.21 -23.80
N HIS A 58 2.47 -20.49 -23.99
CA HIS A 58 1.62 -19.76 -24.93
C HIS A 58 1.48 -18.27 -24.58
N GLU A 59 1.52 -17.91 -23.29
CA GLU A 59 1.43 -16.52 -22.81
C GLU A 59 2.59 -15.68 -23.38
N GLN A 60 3.82 -16.17 -23.21
CA GLN A 60 5.02 -15.54 -23.76
C GLN A 60 5.00 -15.49 -25.30
N LEU A 61 4.55 -16.56 -25.96
CA LEU A 61 4.46 -16.60 -27.43
C LEU A 61 3.44 -15.60 -27.98
N ILE A 62 2.29 -15.43 -27.33
CA ILE A 62 1.26 -14.46 -27.73
C ILE A 62 1.71 -13.03 -27.46
N GLU A 63 2.43 -12.81 -26.36
CA GLU A 63 3.06 -11.52 -26.08
C GLU A 63 4.08 -11.17 -27.17
N ILE A 64 4.95 -12.10 -27.56
CA ILE A 64 5.91 -11.91 -28.66
C ILE A 64 5.18 -11.60 -29.98
N CYS A 65 4.14 -12.38 -30.33
CA CYS A 65 3.31 -12.11 -31.51
C CYS A 65 2.66 -10.72 -31.47
N THR A 66 2.30 -10.23 -30.29
CA THR A 66 1.69 -8.90 -30.11
C THR A 66 2.73 -7.78 -30.26
N LEU A 67 3.91 -7.95 -29.67
CA LEU A 67 5.03 -7.01 -29.76
C LEU A 67 5.60 -6.89 -31.18
N LEU A 68 5.54 -7.98 -31.96
CA LEU A 68 6.04 -8.04 -33.33
C LEU A 68 5.02 -7.59 -34.38
N ARG A 69 3.79 -7.22 -33.99
CA ARG A 69 2.82 -6.67 -34.96
C ARG A 69 3.36 -5.37 -35.57
N PRO A 70 3.14 -5.12 -36.88
CA PRO A 70 3.59 -3.89 -37.52
C PRO A 70 3.17 -2.62 -36.77
N THR A 71 1.93 -2.55 -36.29
CA THR A 71 1.41 -1.41 -35.51
C THR A 71 2.07 -1.23 -34.15
N ALA A 72 2.46 -2.32 -33.48
CA ALA A 72 3.17 -2.27 -32.20
C ALA A 72 4.61 -1.79 -32.38
N LEU A 73 5.28 -2.24 -33.44
CA LEU A 73 6.61 -1.76 -33.82
C LEU A 73 6.60 -0.26 -34.15
N GLU A 74 5.59 0.21 -34.88
CA GLU A 74 5.39 1.64 -35.17
C GLU A 74 5.26 2.49 -33.91
N GLN A 75 4.47 2.05 -32.94
CA GLN A 75 4.28 2.77 -31.67
C GLN A 75 5.54 2.79 -30.81
N ARG A 76 6.24 1.66 -30.73
CA ARG A 76 7.41 1.49 -29.86
C ARG A 76 8.61 2.31 -30.32
N PHE A 77 8.85 2.36 -31.63
CA PHE A 77 10.02 3.03 -32.21
C PHE A 77 9.70 4.43 -32.75
N LYS A 78 8.53 4.99 -32.41
CA LYS A 78 8.18 6.37 -32.75
C LYS A 78 9.05 7.36 -31.95
N PRO A 79 9.76 8.29 -32.61
CA PRO A 79 10.55 9.30 -31.91
C PRO A 79 9.63 10.27 -31.13
N LYS A 80 9.88 10.42 -29.81
CA LYS A 80 9.06 11.20 -28.85
C LYS A 80 8.80 12.68 -29.22
N LYS A 81 9.51 13.24 -30.21
CA LYS A 81 9.38 14.63 -30.69
C LYS A 81 8.67 14.78 -32.04
N SER A 82 8.24 13.70 -32.70
CA SER A 82 7.62 13.77 -34.03
C SER A 82 6.09 13.89 -33.96
N ARG A 83 5.55 14.98 -34.54
CA ARG A 83 4.10 15.20 -34.73
C ARG A 83 3.48 14.42 -35.90
N LYS A 84 4.27 13.67 -36.68
CA LYS A 84 3.77 12.86 -37.82
C LYS A 84 3.54 11.40 -37.42
N ASN A 85 2.43 10.81 -37.89
CA ASN A 85 2.23 9.37 -37.87
C ASN A 85 3.09 8.77 -38.99
N LEU A 86 4.22 8.18 -38.62
CA LEU A 86 5.12 7.47 -39.54
C LEU A 86 4.74 6.00 -39.53
N ASN A 87 4.51 5.42 -40.71
CA ASN A 87 4.26 3.99 -40.85
C ASN A 87 5.59 3.21 -40.82
N LEU A 88 5.54 1.89 -40.60
CA LEU A 88 6.72 1.05 -40.43
C LEU A 88 7.70 1.16 -41.61
N SER A 89 7.18 1.19 -42.85
CA SER A 89 8.01 1.38 -44.06
C SER A 89 8.77 2.71 -44.09
N GLN A 90 8.25 3.75 -43.44
CA GLN A 90 8.90 5.06 -43.34
C GLN A 90 9.95 5.09 -42.22
N LEU A 91 9.72 4.36 -41.13
CA LEU A 91 10.69 4.20 -40.04
C LEU A 91 11.92 3.39 -40.49
N LEU A 92 11.75 2.46 -41.44
CA LEU A 92 12.83 1.66 -42.02
C LEU A 92 13.70 2.40 -43.05
N LEU A 93 13.37 3.65 -43.40
CA LEU A 93 14.20 4.48 -44.29
C LEU A 93 15.37 5.16 -43.55
N GLU A 94 15.32 5.24 -42.22
CA GLU A 94 16.36 5.85 -41.41
C GLU A 94 17.29 4.76 -40.84
N ASP A 95 18.57 4.76 -41.24
CA ASP A 95 19.51 3.67 -40.95
C ASP A 95 19.64 3.32 -39.45
N LYS A 96 19.70 4.34 -38.58
CA LYS A 96 19.79 4.11 -37.11
C LYS A 96 18.53 3.48 -36.53
N THR A 97 17.36 3.91 -37.00
CA THR A 97 16.07 3.39 -36.53
C THR A 97 15.83 1.99 -37.07
N LYS A 98 16.24 1.74 -38.32
CA LYS A 98 16.21 0.43 -38.97
C LYS A 98 17.06 -0.60 -38.21
N GLU A 99 18.30 -0.28 -37.86
CA GLU A 99 19.16 -1.19 -37.08
C GLU A 99 18.55 -1.56 -35.72
N LEU A 100 17.92 -0.60 -35.04
CA LEU A 100 17.24 -0.83 -33.76
C LEU A 100 16.00 -1.74 -33.91
N ILE A 101 15.21 -1.53 -34.96
CA ILE A 101 14.03 -2.35 -35.27
C ILE A 101 14.47 -3.77 -35.65
N GLU A 102 15.43 -3.92 -36.58
CA GLU A 102 15.96 -5.22 -36.99
C GLU A 102 16.55 -5.98 -35.79
N GLY A 103 17.34 -5.31 -34.95
CA GLY A 103 17.90 -5.90 -33.73
C GLY A 103 16.84 -6.30 -32.70
N PHE A 104 15.71 -5.58 -32.60
CA PHE A 104 14.59 -5.96 -31.74
C PHE A 104 13.80 -7.15 -32.31
N VAL A 105 13.46 -7.10 -33.60
CA VAL A 105 12.72 -8.15 -34.30
C VAL A 105 13.50 -9.47 -34.27
N ASN A 106 14.79 -9.44 -34.61
CA ASN A 106 15.63 -10.64 -34.64
C ASN A 106 15.74 -11.30 -33.25
N ARG A 107 15.91 -10.50 -32.18
CA ARG A 107 15.94 -11.03 -30.80
C ARG A 107 14.63 -11.73 -30.43
N LYS A 108 13.50 -11.07 -30.66
CA LYS A 108 12.18 -11.62 -30.31
C LYS A 108 11.80 -12.83 -31.17
N LEU A 109 12.15 -12.85 -32.46
CA LEU A 109 11.99 -14.02 -33.33
C LEU A 109 12.89 -15.18 -32.90
N GLY A 110 14.11 -14.90 -32.44
CA GLY A 110 15.01 -15.92 -31.89
C GLY A 110 14.37 -16.65 -30.70
N THR A 111 13.81 -15.90 -29.74
CA THR A 111 13.06 -16.44 -28.60
C THR A 111 11.81 -17.20 -29.06
N PHE A 112 11.07 -16.66 -30.04
CA PHE A 112 9.87 -17.28 -30.59
C PHE A 112 10.16 -18.68 -31.15
N TYR A 113 11.12 -18.83 -32.07
CA TYR A 113 11.43 -20.14 -32.66
C TYR A 113 12.00 -21.13 -31.63
N GLN A 114 12.74 -20.65 -30.64
CA GLN A 114 13.22 -21.49 -29.54
C GLN A 114 12.06 -22.07 -28.72
N LEU A 115 11.07 -21.26 -28.36
CA LEU A 115 9.88 -21.71 -27.63
C LEU A 115 9.03 -22.68 -28.47
N ILE A 116 8.79 -22.35 -29.75
CA ILE A 116 8.05 -23.23 -30.67
C ILE A 116 8.71 -24.61 -30.77
N THR A 117 10.04 -24.66 -30.88
CA THR A 117 10.77 -25.92 -31.01
C THR A 117 10.89 -26.70 -29.71
N GLN A 118 11.08 -26.02 -28.57
CA GLN A 118 11.14 -26.65 -27.25
C GLN A 118 9.82 -27.34 -26.88
N TYR A 119 8.69 -26.69 -27.14
CA TYR A 119 7.36 -27.18 -26.77
C TYR A 119 6.60 -27.88 -27.91
N GLN A 120 7.20 -27.97 -29.11
CA GLN A 120 6.62 -28.63 -30.30
C GLN A 120 5.24 -28.07 -30.69
N TYR A 121 5.04 -26.75 -30.59
CA TYR A 121 3.78 -26.11 -30.96
C TYR A 121 3.60 -26.01 -32.47
N PRO A 122 2.37 -26.12 -33.00
CA PRO A 122 2.14 -26.11 -34.44
C PRO A 122 2.47 -24.74 -35.05
N ILE A 123 3.22 -24.78 -36.15
CA ILE A 123 3.65 -23.62 -36.91
C ILE A 123 3.31 -23.81 -38.39
N ALA A 124 2.81 -22.75 -39.02
CA ALA A 124 2.47 -22.73 -40.43
C ALA A 124 3.17 -21.57 -41.17
N TYR A 125 3.28 -21.67 -42.48
CA TYR A 125 3.88 -20.62 -43.32
C TYR A 125 2.87 -20.10 -44.33
N GLN A 126 2.56 -18.80 -44.28
CA GLN A 126 1.60 -18.12 -45.16
C GLN A 126 0.22 -18.79 -45.25
N ALA A 127 -0.25 -19.41 -44.17
CA ALA A 127 -1.59 -20.01 -44.13
C ALA A 127 -2.67 -18.92 -44.27
N LYS A 128 -3.68 -19.18 -45.11
CA LYS A 128 -4.81 -18.27 -45.34
C LYS A 128 -6.10 -18.83 -44.76
N ARG A 129 -7.01 -17.95 -44.35
CA ARG A 129 -8.29 -18.34 -43.72
C ARG A 129 -9.19 -19.24 -44.57
N LYS A 130 -9.07 -19.20 -45.90
CA LYS A 130 -9.93 -19.97 -46.83
C LYS A 130 -9.28 -21.26 -47.36
N GLU A 131 -8.09 -21.60 -46.88
CA GLU A 131 -7.33 -22.75 -47.35
C GLU A 131 -7.07 -23.70 -46.15
N PRO A 132 -7.07 -25.04 -46.36
CA PRO A 132 -6.74 -25.97 -45.29
C PRO A 132 -5.33 -25.74 -44.74
N VAL A 133 -5.23 -25.51 -43.43
CA VAL A 133 -3.96 -25.17 -42.73
C VAL A 133 -2.96 -26.32 -42.84
N ALA A 134 -3.43 -27.58 -42.87
CA ALA A 134 -2.59 -28.77 -43.02
C ALA A 134 -1.59 -28.68 -44.18
N SER A 135 -1.95 -28.04 -45.30
CA SER A 135 -1.08 -27.89 -46.47
C SER A 135 0.15 -26.99 -46.23
N SER A 136 0.02 -26.08 -45.25
CA SER A 136 0.95 -24.98 -44.94
C SER A 136 1.72 -25.20 -43.64
N ILE A 137 1.50 -26.31 -42.93
CA ILE A 137 2.19 -26.65 -41.70
C ILE A 137 3.65 -27.01 -41.96
N ILE A 138 4.51 -26.54 -41.07
CA ILE A 138 5.93 -26.87 -41.03
C ILE A 138 6.14 -27.86 -39.89
N GLU A 139 6.78 -28.99 -40.19
CA GLU A 139 7.21 -29.96 -39.18
C GLU A 139 8.38 -29.41 -38.37
N ILE A 140 8.48 -29.77 -37.08
CA ILE A 140 9.56 -29.26 -36.22
C ILE A 140 10.63 -30.34 -36.06
N ALA A 141 11.88 -29.99 -36.35
CA ALA A 141 13.01 -30.87 -36.05
C ALA A 141 13.33 -30.87 -34.56
N LYS A 142 13.65 -32.06 -34.02
CA LYS A 142 14.05 -32.25 -32.62
C LYS A 142 15.50 -31.85 -32.32
N LEU A 143 16.37 -31.88 -33.33
CA LEU A 143 17.80 -31.59 -33.18
C LEU A 143 18.23 -30.50 -34.16
N PRO A 144 19.23 -29.66 -33.80
CA PRO A 144 19.78 -28.66 -34.70
C PRO A 144 20.67 -29.31 -35.77
N LEU A 145 20.86 -28.60 -36.89
CA LEU A 145 21.81 -28.96 -37.93
C LEU A 145 23.22 -28.48 -37.58
N ASP A 146 24.19 -29.36 -37.76
CA ASP A 146 25.61 -29.04 -37.61
C ASP A 146 26.20 -28.68 -38.99
N PRO A 147 26.66 -27.43 -39.21
CA PRO A 147 27.30 -27.05 -40.45
C PRO A 147 28.76 -27.52 -40.49
N ILE A 148 29.13 -28.12 -41.61
CA ILE A 148 30.50 -28.56 -41.90
C ILE A 148 31.00 -27.77 -43.10
N LEU A 149 32.14 -27.10 -42.92
CA LEU A 149 32.86 -26.43 -43.99
C LEU A 149 33.96 -27.34 -44.50
N ARG A 150 33.87 -27.74 -45.77
CA ARG A 150 34.92 -28.48 -46.47
C ARG A 150 35.79 -27.53 -47.26
N PHE A 151 37.11 -27.73 -47.16
CA PHE A 151 38.13 -26.91 -47.77
C PHE A 151 39.18 -27.79 -48.45
N THR A 152 39.39 -27.62 -49.75
CA THR A 152 40.29 -28.47 -50.53
C THR A 152 41.23 -27.61 -51.38
N LYS A 153 42.54 -27.80 -51.21
CA LYS A 153 43.57 -27.11 -51.99
C LYS A 153 43.62 -27.68 -53.42
N THR A 154 43.58 -26.82 -54.44
CA THR A 154 43.67 -27.21 -55.86
C THR A 154 44.85 -26.51 -56.55
N GLU A 155 45.26 -26.98 -57.73
CA GLU A 155 46.38 -26.40 -58.51
C GLU A 155 46.12 -24.94 -58.96
N GLU A 156 44.85 -24.53 -59.07
CA GLU A 156 44.44 -23.19 -59.52
C GLU A 156 44.00 -22.24 -58.38
N GLY A 157 43.97 -22.71 -57.13
CA GLY A 157 43.52 -21.93 -55.97
C GLY A 157 42.95 -22.79 -54.84
N ILE A 158 41.75 -22.42 -54.34
CA ILE A 158 41.08 -23.18 -53.28
C ILE A 158 39.58 -23.35 -53.55
N GLU A 159 39.05 -24.55 -53.30
CA GLU A 159 37.63 -24.85 -53.34
C GLU A 159 37.05 -24.96 -51.93
N TYR A 160 35.83 -24.43 -51.73
CA TYR A 160 35.11 -24.61 -50.48
C TYR A 160 33.61 -24.88 -50.68
N ALA A 161 33.05 -25.64 -49.75
CA ALA A 161 31.65 -26.06 -49.77
C ALA A 161 31.08 -26.17 -48.34
N PHE A 162 29.79 -25.87 -48.19
CA PHE A 162 29.04 -26.16 -46.95
C PHE A 162 28.22 -27.43 -47.10
N SER A 163 28.25 -28.25 -46.07
CA SER A 163 27.32 -29.36 -45.88
C SER A 163 26.60 -29.20 -44.54
N LEU A 164 25.34 -29.65 -44.47
CA LEU A 164 24.55 -29.64 -43.24
C LEU A 164 24.35 -31.09 -42.79
N LYS A 165 24.65 -31.36 -41.53
CA LYS A 165 24.48 -32.68 -40.91
C LYS A 165 23.20 -32.72 -40.08
N ASP A 166 22.29 -33.61 -40.44
CA ASP A 166 21.10 -33.98 -39.66
C ASP A 166 21.33 -35.38 -39.07
N GLN A 167 21.66 -35.44 -37.78
CA GLN A 167 22.02 -36.67 -37.05
C GLN A 167 23.18 -37.46 -37.71
N ALA A 168 22.86 -38.49 -38.50
CA ALA A 168 23.80 -39.35 -39.21
C ALA A 168 23.83 -39.09 -40.73
N SER A 169 22.93 -38.24 -41.23
CA SER A 169 22.80 -37.93 -42.66
C SER A 169 23.40 -36.58 -43.00
N LEU A 170 24.27 -36.53 -44.00
CA LEU A 170 24.89 -35.31 -44.51
C LEU A 170 24.23 -34.94 -45.84
N PHE A 171 23.84 -33.68 -46.01
CA PHE A 171 23.29 -33.20 -47.28
C PHE A 171 23.88 -31.85 -47.69
N VAL A 172 23.90 -31.61 -49.01
CA VAL A 172 24.33 -30.36 -49.61
C VAL A 172 23.13 -29.41 -49.74
N PRO A 173 23.25 -28.12 -49.37
CA PRO A 173 22.14 -27.17 -49.41
C PRO A 173 21.43 -27.04 -50.77
N LYS A 174 22.14 -27.20 -51.89
CA LYS A 174 21.60 -27.15 -53.26
C LYS A 174 20.56 -28.25 -53.56
N ASP A 175 20.70 -29.42 -52.95
CA ASP A 175 19.88 -30.60 -53.27
C ASP A 175 18.54 -30.61 -52.52
N LYS A 176 18.26 -29.57 -51.72
CA LYS A 176 17.06 -29.45 -50.89
C LYS A 176 16.40 -28.09 -51.08
N SER A 177 15.08 -28.05 -50.89
CA SER A 177 14.36 -26.78 -50.84
C SER A 177 14.59 -26.12 -49.48
N ILE A 178 15.42 -25.07 -49.45
CA ILE A 178 15.77 -24.36 -48.21
C ILE A 178 15.22 -22.94 -48.25
N LYS A 179 14.47 -22.58 -47.21
CA LYS A 179 14.01 -21.21 -46.97
C LYS A 179 14.60 -20.69 -45.67
N ILE A 180 15.21 -19.52 -45.71
CA ILE A 180 15.79 -18.87 -44.53
C ILE A 180 14.70 -18.04 -43.85
N LEU A 181 14.45 -18.28 -42.56
CA LEU A 181 13.50 -17.52 -41.76
C LEU A 181 14.20 -16.46 -40.91
N LEU A 182 15.36 -16.80 -40.32
CA LEU A 182 16.16 -15.88 -39.50
C LEU A 182 17.66 -16.13 -39.74
N ASN A 183 18.44 -15.05 -39.80
CA ASN A 183 19.87 -15.11 -40.12
C ASN A 183 20.76 -15.33 -38.90
N ASP A 184 20.38 -14.81 -37.73
CA ASP A 184 21.14 -14.97 -36.49
C ASP A 184 20.24 -14.69 -35.25
N PRO A 185 19.95 -15.69 -34.40
CA PRO A 185 20.27 -17.11 -34.55
C PRO A 185 19.65 -17.72 -35.82
N SER A 186 20.33 -18.68 -36.44
CA SER A 186 19.95 -19.18 -37.76
C SER A 186 18.82 -20.21 -37.72
N TRP A 187 17.68 -19.85 -38.33
CA TRP A 187 16.50 -20.70 -38.47
C TRP A 187 16.13 -20.84 -39.94
N ILE A 188 15.98 -22.08 -40.39
CA ILE A 188 15.68 -22.42 -41.78
C ILE A 188 14.59 -23.49 -41.87
N VAL A 189 13.86 -23.51 -42.99
CA VAL A 189 12.93 -24.58 -43.34
C VAL A 189 13.53 -25.38 -44.49
N VAL A 190 13.75 -26.67 -44.28
CA VAL A 190 14.25 -27.63 -45.26
C VAL A 190 13.13 -28.61 -45.58
N ASN A 191 12.63 -28.63 -46.81
CA ASN A 191 11.54 -29.54 -47.24
C ASN A 191 10.33 -29.57 -46.27
N LYS A 192 9.80 -28.40 -45.90
CA LYS A 192 8.72 -28.22 -44.90
C LYS A 192 9.04 -28.63 -43.46
N LYS A 193 10.33 -28.77 -43.10
CA LYS A 193 10.76 -29.03 -41.72
C LYS A 193 11.65 -27.90 -41.19
N LEU A 194 11.32 -27.37 -40.02
CA LEU A 194 12.03 -26.28 -39.35
C LEU A 194 13.27 -26.80 -38.61
N PHE A 195 14.43 -26.22 -38.91
CA PHE A 195 15.71 -26.53 -38.26
C PHE A 195 16.39 -25.26 -37.75
N ARG A 196 17.12 -25.41 -36.64
CA ARG A 196 18.13 -24.44 -36.18
C ARG A 196 19.48 -24.85 -36.72
N ILE A 197 20.27 -23.92 -37.26
CA ILE A 197 21.67 -24.18 -37.61
C ILE A 197 22.55 -23.69 -36.46
N LYS A 198 23.47 -24.54 -36.00
CA LYS A 198 24.44 -24.13 -34.96
C LYS A 198 25.50 -23.23 -35.58
N ASN A 199 25.78 -22.09 -34.93
CA ASN A 199 27.02 -21.34 -35.10
C ASN A 199 27.38 -20.83 -36.52
N LEU A 200 26.43 -20.85 -37.47
CA LEU A 200 26.60 -20.33 -38.83
C LEU A 200 25.46 -19.36 -39.13
N ASN A 201 25.80 -18.17 -39.62
CA ASN A 201 24.81 -17.20 -40.11
C ASN A 201 24.20 -17.69 -41.45
N ALA A 202 22.88 -17.81 -41.52
CA ALA A 202 22.17 -18.38 -42.65
C ALA A 202 22.39 -17.62 -43.97
N ASN A 203 22.72 -16.32 -43.94
CA ASN A 203 23.07 -15.56 -45.15
C ASN A 203 24.27 -16.17 -45.88
N LYS A 204 25.20 -16.82 -45.16
CA LYS A 204 26.38 -17.45 -45.74
C LYS A 204 26.05 -18.71 -46.55
N LEU A 205 24.84 -19.27 -46.38
CA LEU A 205 24.34 -20.39 -47.16
C LEU A 205 23.69 -19.97 -48.48
N LYS A 206 23.31 -18.69 -48.66
CA LYS A 206 22.64 -18.21 -49.88
C LYS A 206 23.36 -18.57 -51.19
N PRO A 207 24.70 -18.43 -51.30
CA PRO A 207 25.42 -18.84 -52.52
C PRO A 207 25.32 -20.34 -52.82
N PHE A 208 25.20 -21.15 -51.77
CA PHE A 208 25.17 -22.61 -51.83
C PHE A 208 23.76 -23.19 -52.07
N LEU A 209 22.74 -22.33 -52.11
CA LEU A 209 21.40 -22.72 -52.56
C LEU A 209 21.36 -22.92 -54.09
N GLN A 210 22.31 -22.32 -54.83
CA GLN A 210 22.39 -22.40 -56.29
C GLN A 210 23.63 -23.19 -56.77
N LYS A 211 24.73 -23.15 -56.01
CA LYS A 211 26.01 -23.82 -56.33
C LYS A 211 26.36 -24.86 -55.28
N ASP A 212 27.00 -25.95 -55.69
CA ASP A 212 27.52 -27.00 -54.82
C ASP A 212 28.86 -26.62 -54.19
N LYS A 213 29.73 -25.97 -54.96
CA LYS A 213 31.05 -25.48 -54.53
C LYS A 213 31.38 -24.11 -55.10
N ILE A 214 32.30 -23.41 -54.43
CA ILE A 214 32.83 -22.12 -54.89
C ILE A 214 34.35 -22.22 -55.02
N ILE A 215 34.85 -21.83 -56.20
CA ILE A 215 36.28 -21.83 -56.54
C ILE A 215 36.82 -20.40 -56.36
N ILE A 216 37.89 -20.26 -55.58
CA ILE A 216 38.59 -18.99 -55.35
C ILE A 216 39.94 -19.05 -56.07
N ALA A 217 40.12 -18.17 -57.06
CA ALA A 217 41.40 -18.03 -57.76
C ALA A 217 42.51 -17.54 -56.82
N GLN A 218 43.74 -18.04 -57.00
CA GLN A 218 44.91 -17.82 -56.15
C GLN A 218 45.13 -16.34 -55.74
N LYS A 219 44.90 -15.40 -56.67
CA LYS A 219 44.99 -13.94 -56.45
C LYS A 219 44.06 -13.35 -55.37
N HIS A 220 42.97 -14.04 -55.03
CA HIS A 220 41.96 -13.57 -54.05
C HIS A 220 41.90 -14.43 -52.79
N VAL A 221 42.74 -15.48 -52.70
CA VAL A 221 42.74 -16.45 -51.60
C VAL A 221 42.97 -15.76 -50.26
N LYS A 222 43.98 -14.88 -50.14
CA LYS A 222 44.28 -14.17 -48.89
C LYS A 222 43.09 -13.35 -48.38
N THR A 223 42.56 -12.46 -49.22
CA THR A 223 41.44 -11.58 -48.85
C THR A 223 40.16 -12.36 -48.53
N TYR A 224 39.92 -13.48 -49.20
CA TYR A 224 38.74 -14.31 -48.97
C TYR A 224 38.86 -15.16 -47.71
N LEU A 225 40.06 -15.71 -47.45
CA LEU A 225 40.38 -16.43 -46.21
C LEU A 225 40.15 -15.53 -45.00
N GLU A 226 40.76 -14.34 -44.97
CA GLU A 226 40.64 -13.39 -43.85
C GLU A 226 39.20 -12.90 -43.62
N LYS A 227 38.46 -12.58 -44.70
CA LYS A 227 37.14 -11.93 -44.56
C LYS A 227 35.96 -12.90 -44.44
N VAL A 228 36.05 -14.10 -45.01
CA VAL A 228 34.90 -15.01 -45.12
C VAL A 228 35.14 -16.31 -44.38
N ILE A 229 36.32 -16.91 -44.54
CA ILE A 229 36.58 -18.26 -44.02
C ILE A 229 37.04 -18.23 -42.57
N VAL A 230 37.99 -17.37 -42.20
CA VAL A 230 38.47 -17.23 -40.82
C VAL A 230 37.32 -16.95 -39.84
N PRO A 231 36.42 -15.97 -40.08
CA PRO A 231 35.30 -15.70 -39.18
C PRO A 231 34.28 -16.85 -39.08
N VAL A 232 34.20 -17.71 -40.09
CA VAL A 232 33.31 -18.89 -40.09
C VAL A 232 33.98 -20.07 -39.39
N SER A 233 35.22 -20.37 -39.76
CA SER A 233 36.03 -21.48 -39.24
C SER A 233 36.21 -21.42 -37.73
N LYS A 234 36.16 -20.22 -37.14
CA LYS A 234 36.16 -20.07 -35.69
C LYS A 234 35.02 -20.86 -35.05
N ASN A 235 33.84 -20.96 -35.66
CA ASN A 235 32.60 -21.36 -34.97
C ASN A 235 31.97 -22.67 -35.46
N ILE A 236 32.48 -23.28 -36.52
CA ILE A 236 31.92 -24.51 -37.12
C ILE A 236 33.00 -25.55 -37.38
N GLU A 237 32.60 -26.80 -37.61
CA GLU A 237 33.54 -27.87 -37.95
C GLU A 237 34.15 -27.62 -39.33
N VAL A 238 35.49 -27.63 -39.40
CA VAL A 238 36.25 -27.44 -40.64
C VAL A 238 36.97 -28.73 -40.98
N GLN A 239 36.72 -29.24 -42.18
CA GLN A 239 37.45 -30.36 -42.78
C GLN A 239 38.35 -29.79 -43.87
N ALA A 240 39.65 -29.84 -43.65
CA ALA A 240 40.65 -29.30 -44.57
C ALA A 240 41.52 -30.43 -45.13
N GLU A 241 41.60 -30.52 -46.46
CA GLU A 241 42.42 -31.49 -47.18
C GLU A 241 43.59 -30.75 -47.87
N GLY A 242 44.84 -31.13 -47.53
CA GLY A 242 46.06 -30.55 -48.10
C GLY A 242 46.69 -29.37 -47.32
N PHE A 243 46.40 -29.24 -46.01
CA PHE A 243 46.89 -28.17 -45.11
C PHE A 243 47.55 -28.74 -43.84
N GLU A 244 48.44 -27.97 -43.20
CA GLU A 244 49.09 -28.34 -41.93
C GLU A 244 48.23 -27.91 -40.72
N ILE A 245 47.98 -28.81 -39.75
CA ILE A 245 47.09 -28.57 -38.59
C ILE A 245 47.87 -28.66 -37.27
N VAL A 246 47.79 -27.64 -36.42
CA VAL A 246 48.45 -27.55 -35.11
C VAL A 246 47.40 -27.49 -33.99
N ASN A 247 47.47 -28.39 -33.00
CA ASN A 247 46.52 -28.43 -31.88
C ASN A 247 47.08 -27.74 -30.62
N LYS A 248 46.29 -26.88 -29.96
CA LYS A 248 46.64 -26.21 -28.68
C LYS A 248 45.54 -26.36 -27.62
N GLN A 249 45.91 -26.40 -26.33
CA GLN A 249 44.97 -26.61 -25.22
C GLN A 249 45.26 -25.80 -23.94
N ASP A 250 46.25 -24.89 -23.95
CA ASP A 250 46.70 -24.19 -22.73
C ASP A 250 45.88 -22.93 -22.41
N VAL A 251 45.38 -22.83 -21.17
CA VAL A 251 44.67 -21.66 -20.63
C VAL A 251 45.68 -20.66 -20.08
N VAL A 252 45.61 -19.41 -20.54
CA VAL A 252 46.51 -18.30 -20.19
C VAL A 252 45.90 -17.39 -19.12
N GLY A 253 44.58 -17.32 -19.02
CA GLY A 253 43.89 -16.50 -18.03
C GLY A 253 42.39 -16.74 -17.93
N TYR A 254 41.73 -16.09 -16.98
CA TYR A 254 40.28 -16.14 -16.82
C TYR A 254 39.71 -14.79 -16.32
N THR A 255 38.65 -14.35 -17.00
CA THR A 255 37.99 -13.07 -16.78
C THR A 255 36.55 -13.29 -16.29
N LEU A 256 36.15 -12.58 -15.23
CA LEU A 256 34.81 -12.57 -14.67
C LEU A 256 34.10 -11.26 -15.07
N GLU A 257 33.14 -11.34 -15.99
CA GLU A 257 32.37 -10.21 -16.52
C GLU A 257 30.96 -10.18 -15.91
N ILE A 258 30.55 -9.06 -15.32
CA ILE A 258 29.16 -8.89 -14.85
C ILE A 258 28.29 -8.39 -16.01
N ILE A 259 27.25 -9.14 -16.32
CA ILE A 259 26.27 -8.81 -17.36
C ILE A 259 24.87 -8.69 -16.76
N GLN A 260 24.01 -7.90 -17.40
CA GLN A 260 22.60 -7.83 -17.02
C GLN A 260 21.82 -8.95 -17.74
N ASP A 261 21.19 -9.83 -16.98
CA ASP A 261 20.14 -10.71 -17.48
C ASP A 261 18.84 -9.91 -17.62
N PHE A 262 18.51 -9.52 -18.85
CA PHE A 262 17.31 -8.74 -19.16
C PHE A 262 15.99 -9.51 -18.98
N ILE A 263 16.03 -10.84 -18.84
CA ILE A 263 14.83 -11.66 -18.66
C ILE A 263 14.44 -11.68 -17.19
N GLN A 264 15.44 -11.80 -16.30
CA GLN A 264 15.24 -11.85 -14.86
C GLN A 264 15.38 -10.47 -14.18
N ASP A 265 15.87 -9.47 -14.92
CA ASP A 265 16.25 -8.14 -14.40
C ASP A 265 17.27 -8.21 -13.25
N LEU A 266 18.20 -9.18 -13.35
CA LEU A 266 19.27 -9.42 -12.40
C LEU A 266 20.63 -9.22 -13.07
N TYR A 267 21.63 -8.77 -12.32
CA TYR A 267 23.02 -8.88 -12.75
C TYR A 267 23.58 -10.26 -12.41
N VAL A 268 24.23 -10.89 -13.37
CA VAL A 268 24.84 -12.23 -13.25
C VAL A 268 26.30 -12.16 -13.71
N ALA A 269 27.14 -13.06 -13.21
CA ALA A 269 28.55 -13.10 -13.58
C ALA A 269 28.83 -14.19 -14.62
N LYS A 270 29.58 -13.84 -15.65
CA LYS A 270 30.00 -14.69 -16.77
C LYS A 270 31.50 -14.92 -16.67
N ILE A 271 31.94 -16.18 -16.72
CA ILE A 271 33.36 -16.52 -16.82
C ILE A 271 33.75 -16.70 -18.29
N THR A 272 34.86 -16.06 -18.66
CA THR A 272 35.54 -16.21 -19.95
C THR A 272 36.96 -16.72 -19.70
N PHE A 273 37.32 -17.84 -20.32
CA PHE A 273 38.66 -18.42 -20.31
C PHE A 273 39.45 -17.91 -21.51
N GLU A 274 40.66 -17.41 -21.26
CA GLU A 274 41.59 -16.88 -22.25
C GLU A 274 42.62 -17.95 -22.58
N TYR A 275 42.69 -18.34 -23.85
CA TYR A 275 43.71 -19.21 -24.43
C TYR A 275 44.62 -18.33 -25.32
N GLU A 276 45.83 -18.79 -25.67
CA GLU A 276 46.83 -17.96 -26.37
C GLU A 276 46.31 -17.19 -27.61
N HIS A 277 45.35 -17.76 -28.35
CA HIS A 277 44.84 -17.21 -29.60
C HIS A 277 43.29 -17.06 -29.65
N CYS A 278 42.58 -17.40 -28.56
CA CYS A 278 41.12 -17.31 -28.52
C CYS A 278 40.56 -17.26 -27.09
N THR A 279 39.29 -16.89 -26.96
CA THR A 279 38.58 -16.89 -25.67
C THR A 279 37.35 -17.80 -25.76
N PHE A 280 37.07 -18.55 -24.69
CA PHE A 280 35.86 -19.36 -24.56
C PHE A 280 35.08 -18.92 -23.33
N ASP A 281 33.79 -18.60 -23.52
CA ASP A 281 32.91 -18.43 -22.37
C ASP A 281 32.48 -19.80 -21.86
N PHE A 282 32.40 -19.96 -20.53
CA PHE A 282 32.08 -21.25 -19.92
C PHE A 282 30.73 -21.81 -20.42
N HIS A 283 29.74 -20.92 -20.61
CA HIS A 283 28.39 -21.27 -21.08
C HIS A 283 28.30 -21.71 -22.55
N GLN A 284 29.37 -21.57 -23.34
CA GLN A 284 29.35 -21.99 -24.75
C GLN A 284 29.47 -23.52 -24.86
N SER A 285 28.73 -24.14 -25.78
CA SER A 285 28.83 -25.59 -26.07
C SER A 285 29.95 -25.95 -27.05
N LYS A 286 30.69 -24.94 -27.50
CA LYS A 286 31.76 -25.04 -28.49
C LYS A 286 33.03 -25.56 -27.79
N ASN A 287 33.61 -26.65 -28.33
CA ASN A 287 34.78 -27.31 -27.76
C ASN A 287 36.08 -27.04 -28.52
N THR A 288 35.99 -26.48 -29.73
CA THR A 288 37.14 -26.21 -30.59
C THR A 288 36.97 -24.87 -31.29
N ALA A 289 38.07 -24.12 -31.42
CA ALA A 289 38.15 -22.90 -32.21
C ALA A 289 39.38 -23.00 -33.12
N SER A 290 39.17 -22.83 -34.43
CA SER A 290 40.26 -22.87 -35.40
C SER A 290 40.61 -21.46 -35.87
N GLU A 291 41.90 -21.16 -35.93
CA GLU A 291 42.48 -19.96 -36.52
C GLU A 291 43.41 -20.36 -37.66
N ILE A 292 43.35 -19.62 -38.78
CA ILE A 292 44.15 -19.91 -39.96
C ILE A 292 45.25 -18.86 -40.03
N ILE A 293 46.50 -19.29 -39.91
CA ILE A 293 47.69 -18.44 -40.00
C ILE A 293 48.27 -18.59 -41.41
N TYR A 294 48.52 -17.47 -42.09
CA TYR A 294 49.14 -17.44 -43.42
C TYR A 294 50.53 -16.81 -43.32
N ASN A 295 51.57 -17.62 -43.54
CA ASN A 295 52.97 -17.20 -43.57
C ASN A 295 53.59 -17.61 -44.91
N GLU A 296 54.11 -16.65 -45.69
CA GLU A 296 54.96 -16.88 -46.88
C GLU A 296 54.61 -18.12 -47.74
N ASP A 297 53.36 -18.21 -48.21
CA ASP A 297 52.78 -19.30 -49.04
C ASP A 297 52.43 -20.63 -48.35
N GLN A 298 52.53 -20.71 -47.02
CA GLN A 298 52.00 -21.81 -46.21
C GLN A 298 50.78 -21.36 -45.38
N ILE A 299 49.75 -22.21 -45.38
CA ILE A 299 48.53 -22.04 -44.60
C ILE A 299 48.54 -23.08 -43.49
N THR A 300 48.67 -22.62 -42.25
CA THR A 300 48.63 -23.46 -41.04
C THR A 300 47.33 -23.21 -40.30
N ILE A 301 46.60 -24.27 -39.95
CA ILE A 301 45.35 -24.19 -39.18
C ILE A 301 45.66 -24.53 -37.72
N VAL A 302 45.64 -23.53 -36.84
CA VAL A 302 45.75 -23.72 -35.39
C VAL A 302 44.38 -24.03 -34.83
N GLN A 303 44.17 -25.25 -34.35
CA GLN A 303 42.94 -25.69 -33.70
C GLN A 303 43.14 -25.71 -32.18
N THR A 304 42.49 -24.77 -31.49
CA THR A 304 42.48 -24.73 -30.03
C THR A 304 41.30 -25.57 -29.52
N LYS A 305 41.58 -26.57 -28.68
CA LYS A 305 40.55 -27.41 -28.05
C LYS A 305 40.46 -27.07 -26.57
N ARG A 306 39.24 -26.87 -26.06
CA ARG A 306 39.00 -26.55 -24.65
C ARG A 306 39.53 -27.65 -23.74
N ASN A 307 40.16 -27.22 -22.65
CA ASN A 307 40.57 -28.09 -21.56
C ASN A 307 39.51 -28.04 -20.45
N LEU A 308 38.52 -28.93 -20.55
CA LEU A 308 37.36 -28.95 -19.65
C LEU A 308 37.74 -29.27 -18.19
N ASP A 309 38.85 -29.97 -17.97
CA ASP A 309 39.30 -30.34 -16.62
C ASP A 309 39.78 -29.09 -15.87
N ILE A 310 40.64 -28.27 -16.49
CA ILE A 310 41.12 -26.99 -15.92
C ILE A 310 39.96 -26.00 -15.75
N GLU A 311 39.06 -25.92 -16.73
CA GLU A 311 37.89 -25.04 -16.64
C GLU A 311 36.99 -25.43 -15.45
N SER A 312 36.79 -26.72 -15.21
CA SER A 312 36.00 -27.22 -14.09
C SER A 312 36.65 -26.90 -12.73
N GLU A 313 37.97 -27.03 -12.60
CA GLU A 313 38.69 -26.65 -11.38
C GLU A 313 38.54 -25.14 -11.05
N VAL A 314 38.59 -24.28 -12.06
CA VAL A 314 38.40 -22.82 -11.88
C VAL A 314 36.96 -22.48 -11.49
N VAL A 315 35.98 -23.21 -12.05
CA VAL A 315 34.56 -23.08 -11.68
C VAL A 315 34.31 -23.55 -10.25
N GLU A 316 34.95 -24.63 -9.80
CA GLU A 316 34.88 -25.09 -8.41
C GLU A 316 35.46 -24.06 -7.43
N LYS A 317 36.55 -23.37 -7.79
CA LYS A 317 37.11 -22.28 -6.97
C LYS A 317 36.13 -21.14 -6.74
N ILE A 318 35.29 -20.82 -7.72
CA ILE A 318 34.27 -19.77 -7.58
C ILE A 318 33.03 -20.29 -6.83
N THR A 319 32.59 -21.52 -7.15
CA THR A 319 31.43 -22.15 -6.50
C THR A 319 31.68 -22.35 -5.00
N SER A 320 32.91 -22.72 -4.60
CA SER A 320 33.30 -22.87 -3.19
C SER A 320 33.26 -21.56 -2.37
N LYS A 321 33.19 -20.39 -3.03
CA LYS A 321 33.08 -19.07 -2.39
C LYS A 321 31.64 -18.53 -2.32
N GLY A 322 30.66 -19.38 -2.62
CA GLY A 322 29.23 -19.09 -2.40
C GLY A 322 28.46 -18.56 -3.61
N LEU A 323 29.02 -18.64 -4.82
CA LEU A 323 28.27 -18.39 -6.06
C LEU A 323 27.66 -19.70 -6.59
N LEU A 324 26.40 -19.66 -6.98
CA LEU A 324 25.69 -20.78 -7.59
C LEU A 324 25.75 -20.68 -9.10
N LEU A 325 25.79 -21.83 -9.76
CA LEU A 325 25.73 -21.93 -11.21
C LEU A 325 24.27 -22.15 -11.63
N ASN A 326 23.72 -21.24 -12.42
CA ASN A 326 22.34 -21.34 -12.90
C ASN A 326 22.21 -22.26 -14.13
N GLN A 327 20.97 -22.48 -14.61
CA GLN A 327 20.69 -23.36 -15.75
C GLN A 327 21.38 -22.92 -17.07
N ASN A 328 21.80 -21.65 -17.16
CA ASN A 328 22.51 -21.07 -18.30
C ASN A 328 24.04 -21.07 -18.11
N LEU A 329 24.57 -21.76 -17.09
CA LEU A 329 26.00 -21.79 -16.75
C LEU A 329 26.57 -20.40 -16.41
N LEU A 330 25.75 -19.52 -15.85
CA LEU A 330 26.13 -18.21 -15.32
C LEU A 330 26.11 -18.24 -13.78
N PHE A 331 26.89 -17.37 -13.16
CA PHE A 331 27.03 -17.32 -11.71
C PHE A 331 26.08 -16.29 -11.09
N GLU A 332 25.38 -16.72 -10.04
CA GLU A 332 24.45 -15.91 -9.24
C GLU A 332 24.73 -16.08 -7.74
N VAL A 333 24.27 -15.11 -6.95
CA VAL A 333 24.36 -15.19 -5.48
C VAL A 333 23.16 -15.98 -4.95
N SER A 334 23.40 -16.95 -4.08
CA SER A 334 22.33 -17.77 -3.51
C SER A 334 21.31 -16.95 -2.72
N GLU A 335 20.02 -17.21 -2.95
CA GLU A 335 18.86 -16.76 -2.13
C GLU A 335 18.52 -15.26 -2.08
N SER A 336 19.13 -14.38 -2.91
CA SER A 336 18.72 -12.97 -2.97
C SER A 336 18.00 -12.63 -4.28
N ASN A 337 16.73 -12.23 -4.22
CA ASN A 337 16.02 -11.53 -5.30
C ASN A 337 16.56 -10.09 -5.54
N ASP A 338 17.80 -9.80 -5.14
CA ASP A 338 18.43 -8.50 -5.29
C ASP A 338 19.06 -8.36 -6.70
N PRO A 339 18.58 -7.42 -7.55
CA PRO A 339 19.18 -7.14 -8.85
C PRO A 339 20.68 -6.88 -8.81
N TYR A 340 21.18 -6.25 -7.74
CA TYR A 340 22.59 -5.84 -7.58
C TYR A 340 23.39 -6.77 -6.64
N GLY A 341 22.84 -7.94 -6.27
CA GLY A 341 23.46 -8.86 -5.32
C GLY A 341 24.88 -9.28 -5.73
N ILE A 342 25.08 -9.63 -7.01
CA ILE A 342 26.39 -10.06 -7.54
C ILE A 342 27.45 -8.95 -7.47
N ILE A 343 27.04 -7.69 -7.66
CA ILE A 343 27.93 -6.52 -7.63
C ILE A 343 28.42 -6.29 -6.20
N THR A 344 27.53 -6.47 -5.23
CA THR A 344 27.86 -6.39 -3.80
C THR A 344 28.82 -7.52 -3.40
N TRP A 345 28.57 -8.74 -3.86
CA TRP A 345 29.46 -9.90 -3.61
C TRP A 345 30.86 -9.69 -4.21
N ILE A 346 30.94 -9.20 -5.45
CA ILE A 346 32.21 -8.93 -6.13
C ILE A 346 32.99 -7.83 -5.42
N THR A 347 32.30 -6.79 -4.94
CA THR A 347 32.93 -5.71 -4.15
C THR A 347 33.63 -6.27 -2.90
N ASN A 348 33.00 -7.20 -2.20
CA ASN A 348 33.55 -7.82 -0.98
C ASN A 348 34.69 -8.81 -1.26
N HIS A 349 34.71 -9.48 -2.41
CA HIS A 349 35.68 -10.54 -2.74
C HIS A 349 36.76 -10.13 -3.76
N LYS A 350 36.73 -8.89 -4.25
CA LYS A 350 37.62 -8.35 -5.29
C LYS A 350 39.11 -8.62 -5.03
N THR A 351 39.58 -8.30 -3.82
CA THR A 351 41.00 -8.45 -3.45
C THR A 351 41.46 -9.90 -3.41
N THR A 352 40.56 -10.83 -3.08
CA THR A 352 40.84 -12.26 -3.02
C THR A 352 40.89 -12.85 -4.43
N LEU A 353 39.92 -12.49 -5.28
CA LEU A 353 39.84 -12.93 -6.67
C LEU A 353 41.03 -12.44 -7.50
N GLN A 354 41.48 -11.20 -7.30
CA GLN A 354 42.67 -10.67 -8.00
C GLN A 354 43.97 -11.41 -7.59
N LYS A 355 44.11 -11.83 -6.33
CA LYS A 355 45.25 -12.65 -5.87
C LYS A 355 45.24 -14.06 -6.46
N GLU A 356 44.07 -14.59 -6.75
CA GLU A 356 43.87 -15.90 -7.39
C GLU A 356 43.94 -15.83 -8.93
N GLY A 357 44.29 -14.67 -9.51
CA GLY A 357 44.51 -14.52 -10.95
C GLY A 357 43.28 -14.16 -11.79
N PHE A 358 42.15 -13.81 -11.16
CA PHE A 358 40.93 -13.40 -11.89
C PHE A 358 41.01 -11.93 -12.32
N THR A 359 40.74 -11.67 -13.60
CA THR A 359 40.47 -10.32 -14.11
C THR A 359 38.97 -10.03 -13.98
N ILE A 360 38.57 -8.91 -13.35
CA ILE A 360 37.15 -8.59 -13.09
C ILE A 360 36.71 -7.42 -13.97
N GLN A 361 35.61 -7.60 -14.71
CA GLN A 361 34.96 -6.57 -15.52
C GLN A 361 33.58 -6.23 -14.94
N LEU A 362 33.42 -4.97 -14.51
CA LEU A 362 32.18 -4.44 -13.94
C LEU A 362 31.28 -3.85 -15.03
N PRO A 363 29.95 -3.84 -14.84
CA PRO A 363 29.04 -3.32 -15.85
C PRO A 363 29.05 -1.79 -15.82
N ASN A 364 28.79 -1.16 -16.97
CA ASN A 364 28.52 0.27 -17.04
C ASN A 364 27.04 0.52 -16.76
N ILE A 365 26.73 1.10 -15.61
CA ILE A 365 25.36 1.44 -15.22
C ILE A 365 25.16 2.94 -15.48
N LEU A 366 24.17 3.29 -16.32
CA LEU A 366 23.91 4.68 -16.75
C LEU A 366 25.11 5.40 -17.40
N GLY A 367 26.03 4.65 -18.01
CA GLY A 367 27.23 5.19 -18.65
C GLY A 367 28.39 5.49 -17.67
N GLN A 368 28.30 5.04 -16.43
CA GLN A 368 29.32 5.19 -15.38
C GLN A 368 29.77 3.82 -14.86
N GLN A 369 31.04 3.70 -14.46
CA GLN A 369 31.56 2.47 -13.85
C GLN A 369 31.05 2.32 -12.41
N VAL A 370 30.76 1.10 -11.98
CA VAL A 370 30.33 0.84 -10.60
C VAL A 370 31.51 0.93 -9.65
N SER A 371 31.37 1.68 -8.57
CA SER A 371 32.39 1.80 -7.54
C SER A 371 32.47 0.53 -6.70
N THR A 372 33.69 0.11 -6.36
CA THR A 372 33.98 -1.08 -5.53
C THR A 372 34.74 -0.73 -4.25
N THR A 373 34.73 0.54 -3.86
CA THR A 373 35.36 1.00 -2.62
C THR A 373 34.54 0.59 -1.41
N SER A 374 35.22 0.22 -0.32
CA SER A 374 34.59 0.01 0.98
C SER A 374 33.89 1.28 1.45
N HIS A 375 32.78 1.10 2.18
CA HIS A 375 31.99 2.20 2.71
C HIS A 375 31.83 2.08 4.23
N GLN A 376 31.81 3.21 4.92
CA GLN A 376 31.51 3.29 6.35
C GLN A 376 30.48 4.39 6.59
N LEU A 377 29.40 4.06 7.28
CA LEU A 377 28.35 5.01 7.65
C LEU A 377 28.49 5.37 9.13
N SER A 378 28.59 6.67 9.41
CA SER A 378 28.51 7.22 10.75
C SER A 378 27.28 8.12 10.84
N ILE A 379 26.44 7.91 11.85
CA ILE A 379 25.26 8.74 12.12
C ILE A 379 25.38 9.26 13.54
N ARG A 380 25.17 10.56 13.71
CA ARG A 380 25.07 11.24 15.00
C ARG A 380 23.75 11.99 15.07
N GLN A 381 23.20 12.10 16.26
CA GLN A 381 21.95 12.80 16.51
C GLN A 381 22.17 13.96 17.50
N GLU A 382 21.50 15.07 17.25
CA GLU A 382 21.44 16.23 18.13
C GLU A 382 19.96 16.59 18.33
N GLN A 383 19.53 16.73 19.59
CA GLN A 383 18.14 17.09 19.91
C GLN A 383 18.01 18.60 20.07
N GLN A 384 17.05 19.20 19.35
CA GLN A 384 16.64 20.59 19.55
C GLN A 384 15.21 20.65 20.11
N LYS A 385 14.72 21.86 20.37
CA LYS A 385 13.45 22.10 21.08
C LYS A 385 12.24 21.45 20.40
N ASP A 386 12.18 21.44 19.06
CA ASP A 386 11.01 20.95 18.30
C ASP A 386 11.32 19.79 17.34
N TRP A 387 12.60 19.47 17.12
CA TRP A 387 13.06 18.48 16.13
C TRP A 387 14.31 17.73 16.58
N PHE A 388 14.49 16.55 16.01
CA PHE A 388 15.73 15.78 16.02
C PHE A 388 16.52 16.10 14.76
N ASP A 389 17.73 16.62 14.93
CA ASP A 389 18.68 16.85 13.86
C ASP A 389 19.59 15.63 13.77
N ILE A 390 19.50 14.91 12.66
CA ILE A 390 20.32 13.73 12.37
C ILE A 390 21.38 14.15 11.36
N LYS A 391 22.63 14.08 11.78
CA LYS A 391 23.81 14.36 10.96
C LYS A 391 24.53 13.05 10.73
N GLY A 392 24.66 12.64 9.48
CA GLY A 392 25.37 11.42 9.14
C GLY A 392 26.29 11.64 7.97
N TRP A 393 27.41 10.94 7.97
CA TRP A 393 28.40 10.95 6.88
C TRP A 393 28.68 9.52 6.45
N VAL A 394 28.69 9.35 5.14
CA VAL A 394 29.05 8.12 4.45
C VAL A 394 30.43 8.35 3.86
N THR A 395 31.42 7.60 4.36
CA THR A 395 32.77 7.58 3.79
C THR A 395 32.83 6.47 2.75
N ILE A 396 33.10 6.81 1.49
CA ILE A 396 33.28 5.88 0.36
C ILE A 396 34.69 6.12 -0.19
N GLY A 397 35.62 5.20 0.08
CA GLY A 397 37.05 5.43 -0.18
C GLY A 397 37.54 6.68 0.55
N ASP A 398 38.06 7.66 -0.19
CA ASP A 398 38.57 8.94 0.35
C ASP A 398 37.53 10.08 0.37
N GLN A 399 36.28 9.80 -0.03
CA GLN A 399 35.22 10.82 -0.11
C GLN A 399 34.25 10.72 1.07
N GLU A 400 34.00 11.85 1.72
CA GLU A 400 32.99 11.98 2.78
C GLU A 400 31.73 12.66 2.22
N ILE A 401 30.60 11.96 2.25
CA ILE A 401 29.34 12.41 1.66
C ILE A 401 28.26 12.49 2.76
N PRO A 402 27.55 13.63 2.90
CA PRO A 402 26.42 13.73 3.82
C PRO A 402 25.32 12.70 3.51
N PHE A 403 24.88 11.96 4.54
CA PHE A 403 23.84 10.93 4.43
C PHE A 403 22.50 11.49 3.94
N SER A 404 22.24 12.78 4.20
CA SER A 404 21.10 13.56 3.68
C SER A 404 20.93 13.45 2.15
N LYS A 405 22.03 13.32 1.39
CA LYS A 405 21.99 13.20 -0.08
C LYS A 405 21.42 11.85 -0.54
N PHE A 406 21.57 10.79 0.26
CA PHE A 406 21.06 9.45 -0.06
C PHE A 406 19.54 9.31 0.20
N ILE A 407 18.96 10.16 1.06
CA ILE A 407 17.53 10.10 1.41
C ILE A 407 16.61 10.20 0.20
N LYS A 408 16.93 11.05 -0.78
CA LYS A 408 16.13 11.18 -2.02
C LYS A 408 16.12 9.90 -2.85
N TYR A 409 17.25 9.20 -2.87
CA TYR A 409 17.43 7.94 -3.59
C TYR A 409 16.69 6.80 -2.89
N ILE A 410 16.82 6.71 -1.56
CA ILE A 410 16.09 5.76 -0.71
C ILE A 410 14.57 5.96 -0.83
N ARG A 411 14.10 7.21 -0.82
CA ARG A 411 12.66 7.53 -0.99
C ARG A 411 12.13 7.02 -2.33
N ASN A 412 12.88 7.23 -3.41
CA ASN A 412 12.48 6.87 -4.77
C ASN A 412 12.77 5.40 -5.15
N ASN A 413 13.18 4.56 -4.20
CA ASN A 413 13.64 3.18 -4.46
C ASN A 413 14.74 3.10 -5.53
N ASN A 414 15.57 4.15 -5.66
CA ASN A 414 16.71 4.18 -6.57
C ASN A 414 17.98 3.88 -5.79
N ARG A 415 18.68 2.80 -6.14
CA ARG A 415 19.93 2.40 -5.47
C ARG A 415 21.18 2.95 -6.15
N CYS A 416 21.06 3.57 -7.31
CA CYS A 416 22.20 4.11 -8.06
C CYS A 416 22.48 5.55 -7.64
N PHE A 417 23.55 5.76 -6.88
CA PHE A 417 24.01 7.09 -6.45
C PHE A 417 25.26 7.51 -7.24
N PRO A 418 25.23 8.63 -8.00
CA PRO A 418 26.39 9.09 -8.76
C PRO A 418 27.44 9.75 -7.84
N LEU A 419 28.70 9.36 -8.00
CA LEU A 419 29.88 9.94 -7.34
C LEU A 419 30.53 11.01 -8.22
N ASN A 420 31.36 11.87 -7.61
CA ASN A 420 32.04 12.97 -8.32
C ASN A 420 33.05 12.49 -9.37
N ASN A 421 33.51 11.24 -9.28
CA ASN A 421 34.56 10.68 -10.14
C ASN A 421 34.01 9.96 -11.39
N ASN A 422 32.76 10.25 -11.81
CA ASN A 422 32.03 9.49 -12.85
C ASN A 422 31.84 8.00 -12.53
N GLU A 423 31.89 7.64 -11.25
CA GLU A 423 31.52 6.30 -10.75
C GLU A 423 30.11 6.32 -10.16
N THR A 424 29.42 5.18 -10.15
CA THR A 424 28.14 5.00 -9.47
C THR A 424 28.30 4.10 -8.25
N PHE A 425 27.88 4.57 -7.08
CA PHE A 425 27.77 3.78 -5.86
C PHE A 425 26.39 3.11 -5.80
N ILE A 426 26.37 1.81 -5.50
CA ILE A 426 25.14 1.06 -5.28
C ILE A 426 24.81 1.07 -3.79
N ILE A 427 23.70 1.71 -3.43
CA ILE A 427 23.21 1.77 -2.05
C ILE A 427 22.86 0.34 -1.59
N PRO A 428 23.40 -0.12 -0.44
CA PRO A 428 23.09 -1.44 0.11
C PRO A 428 21.59 -1.64 0.34
N LEU A 429 21.09 -2.85 0.12
CA LEU A 429 19.68 -3.18 0.37
C LEU A 429 19.29 -2.96 1.84
N GLU A 430 20.20 -3.26 2.77
CA GLU A 430 20.03 -3.01 4.19
C GLU A 430 19.72 -1.54 4.49
N TRP A 431 20.35 -0.61 3.77
CA TRP A 431 20.10 0.83 3.96
C TRP A 431 18.74 1.23 3.41
N MET A 432 18.34 0.61 2.29
CA MET A 432 17.01 0.83 1.72
C MET A 432 15.93 0.40 2.70
N THR A 433 16.11 -0.72 3.40
CA THR A 433 15.15 -1.23 4.40
C THR A 433 15.21 -0.43 5.69
N ARG A 434 16.40 -0.31 6.31
CA ARG A 434 16.58 0.30 7.64
C ARG A 434 16.28 1.78 7.68
N TYR A 435 16.63 2.53 6.63
CA TYR A 435 16.46 3.98 6.59
C TYR A 435 15.24 4.42 5.77
N LYS A 436 14.38 3.49 5.31
CA LYS A 436 13.18 3.84 4.55
C LYS A 436 12.27 4.79 5.33
N LYS A 437 11.96 4.43 6.57
CA LYS A 437 11.09 5.23 7.44
C LYS A 437 11.67 6.62 7.69
N LEU A 438 12.99 6.70 7.88
CA LEU A 438 13.66 7.98 8.00
C LEU A 438 13.55 8.81 6.72
N ALA A 439 13.64 8.19 5.54
CA ALA A 439 13.49 8.87 4.26
C ALA A 439 12.05 9.34 3.98
N ASP A 440 11.06 8.59 4.45
CA ASP A 440 9.64 8.90 4.24
C ASP A 440 9.15 10.01 5.19
N PHE A 441 9.57 9.98 6.46
CA PHE A 441 9.12 10.94 7.48
C PHE A 441 10.09 12.11 7.72
N GLY A 442 11.36 11.95 7.39
CA GLY A 442 12.40 12.96 7.58
C GLY A 442 12.42 14.00 6.45
N ARG A 443 12.67 15.26 6.82
CA ARG A 443 12.98 16.32 5.86
C ARG A 443 14.49 16.43 5.71
N SER A 444 14.99 16.25 4.49
CA SER A 444 16.41 16.39 4.19
C SER A 444 16.72 17.84 3.77
N THR A 445 17.67 18.44 4.47
CA THR A 445 18.42 19.64 4.07
C THR A 445 19.86 19.23 3.75
N ASP A 446 20.60 20.05 3.00
CA ASP A 446 21.87 19.62 2.36
C ASP A 446 22.83 18.86 3.30
N ASP A 447 22.93 19.23 4.58
CA ASP A 447 23.84 18.58 5.54
C ASP A 447 23.15 17.87 6.71
N LYS A 448 21.81 17.93 6.83
CA LYS A 448 21.10 17.34 7.97
C LYS A 448 19.70 16.84 7.62
N ILE A 449 19.26 15.82 8.33
CA ILE A 449 17.89 15.31 8.26
C ILE A 449 17.18 15.76 9.53
N THR A 450 16.11 16.55 9.37
CA THR A 450 15.29 17.00 10.49
C THR A 450 14.06 16.11 10.60
N LEU A 451 13.85 15.53 11.78
CA LEU A 451 12.68 14.72 12.10
C LEU A 451 11.89 15.37 13.24
N ALA A 452 10.57 15.47 13.09
CA ALA A 452 9.72 16.00 14.15
C ALA A 452 9.78 15.11 15.40
N LYS A 453 9.69 15.71 16.60
CA LYS A 453 9.70 14.94 17.85
C LYS A 453 8.61 13.87 17.93
N SER A 454 7.47 14.12 17.30
CA SER A 454 6.36 13.17 17.17
C SER A 454 6.73 11.87 16.45
N ASN A 455 7.81 11.84 15.68
CA ASN A 455 8.23 10.69 14.90
C ASN A 455 9.41 9.97 15.54
N TYR A 456 9.64 10.17 16.85
CA TYR A 456 10.76 9.55 17.58
C TYR A 456 10.76 8.00 17.48
N THR A 457 9.61 7.37 17.26
CA THR A 457 9.50 5.91 17.05
C THR A 457 10.33 5.46 15.85
N VAL A 458 10.44 6.29 14.81
CA VAL A 458 11.30 6.03 13.64
C VAL A 458 12.77 5.98 14.04
N LEU A 459 13.21 6.73 15.07
CA LEU A 459 14.59 6.72 15.52
C LEU A 459 14.97 5.42 16.22
N LYS A 460 14.02 4.75 16.91
CA LYS A 460 14.28 3.49 17.63
C LYS A 460 14.80 2.38 16.71
N GLU A 461 14.39 2.39 15.45
CA GLU A 461 14.82 1.39 14.46
C GLU A 461 16.13 1.78 13.75
N VAL A 462 16.47 3.07 13.77
CA VAL A 462 17.57 3.65 13.01
C VAL A 462 18.83 3.72 13.87
N ILE A 463 18.70 4.15 15.11
CA ILE A 463 19.81 4.43 16.04
C ILE A 463 19.81 3.37 17.15
N PRO A 464 20.98 2.84 17.58
CA PRO A 464 21.07 1.92 18.70
C PRO A 464 20.43 2.49 19.97
N GLU A 465 19.72 1.66 20.75
CA GLU A 465 18.95 2.10 21.93
C GLU A 465 19.76 2.94 22.93
N LYS A 466 21.06 2.68 23.06
CA LYS A 466 21.96 3.38 23.98
C LYS A 466 22.26 4.84 23.61
N GLU A 467 22.01 5.24 22.37
CA GLU A 467 22.31 6.59 21.85
C GLU A 467 21.05 7.45 21.64
N LEU A 468 19.86 6.89 21.88
CA LEU A 468 18.61 7.63 21.85
C LEU A 468 18.50 8.52 23.10
N PRO A 469 18.16 9.82 22.97
CA PRO A 469 17.80 10.60 24.14
C PRO A 469 16.58 9.96 24.79
N LEU A 470 16.74 9.57 26.06
CA LEU A 470 15.79 8.91 26.96
C LEU A 470 14.32 9.20 26.62
N TYR A 471 13.76 8.45 25.68
CA TYR A 471 12.33 8.25 25.51
C TYR A 471 12.03 6.82 25.92
N ASP A 472 12.45 6.50 27.15
CA ASP A 472 12.11 5.27 27.80
C ASP A 472 10.87 5.51 28.65
N GLN A 473 9.76 4.88 28.26
CA GLN A 473 8.50 4.96 28.98
C GLN A 473 8.56 4.27 30.36
N SER A 474 9.70 3.67 30.72
CA SER A 474 9.81 2.71 31.81
C SER A 474 10.61 3.13 33.04
N GLU A 475 11.62 4.03 32.98
CA GLU A 475 12.57 4.12 34.11
C GLU A 475 12.86 5.50 34.73
N SER A 476 12.34 6.63 34.24
CA SER A 476 12.83 7.95 34.72
C SER A 476 11.79 9.02 35.13
N SER A 477 10.48 8.74 35.18
CA SER A 477 9.56 9.66 35.87
C SER A 477 9.13 9.05 37.21
N ALA A 478 9.46 9.74 38.30
CA ALA A 478 8.92 9.41 39.61
C ALA A 478 7.39 9.24 39.49
N PRO A 479 6.80 8.22 40.13
CA PRO A 479 5.37 7.96 40.01
C PRO A 479 4.60 9.24 40.33
N TYR A 480 3.65 9.60 39.46
CA TYR A 480 2.85 10.81 39.63
C TYR A 480 2.17 10.79 41.00
N GLN A 481 2.47 11.80 41.82
CA GLN A 481 1.78 12.01 43.08
C GLN A 481 0.69 13.08 42.90
N PRO A 482 -0.58 12.77 43.19
CA PRO A 482 -1.66 13.74 43.13
C PRO A 482 -1.37 14.95 44.02
N SER A 483 -1.50 16.14 43.46
CA SER A 483 -1.40 17.38 44.23
C SER A 483 -2.45 17.44 45.34
N SER A 484 -2.08 18.03 46.48
CA SER A 484 -3.00 18.37 47.56
C SER A 484 -4.12 19.34 47.14
N ASN A 485 -3.94 20.06 46.03
CA ASN A 485 -4.92 21.00 45.50
C ASN A 485 -6.07 20.32 44.72
N LEU A 486 -5.92 19.05 44.37
CA LEU A 486 -6.96 18.25 43.72
C LEU A 486 -7.90 17.68 44.80
N LYS A 487 -9.15 18.16 44.83
CA LYS A 487 -10.19 17.69 45.77
C LYS A 487 -10.86 16.40 45.29
N ALA A 488 -10.06 15.40 44.92
CA ALA A 488 -10.55 14.10 44.45
C ALA A 488 -9.54 12.98 44.72
N SER A 489 -10.03 11.79 45.03
CA SER A 489 -9.24 10.56 45.05
C SER A 489 -9.24 9.91 43.66
N LEU A 490 -8.06 9.76 43.06
CA LEU A 490 -7.89 9.06 41.79
C LEU A 490 -7.81 7.54 42.00
N ARG A 491 -8.40 6.77 41.08
CA ARG A 491 -8.25 5.31 41.04
C ARG A 491 -6.87 4.92 40.45
N PRO A 492 -6.37 3.68 40.67
CA PRO A 492 -5.06 3.25 40.16
C PRO A 492 -4.87 3.49 38.65
N TYR A 493 -5.82 3.05 37.81
CA TYR A 493 -5.74 3.32 36.37
C TYR A 493 -5.81 4.83 36.04
N GLN A 494 -6.52 5.64 36.85
CA GLN A 494 -6.56 7.08 36.62
C GLN A 494 -5.20 7.72 36.92
N LEU A 495 -4.46 7.22 37.93
CA LEU A 495 -3.09 7.65 38.22
C LEU A 495 -2.16 7.35 37.04
N GLU A 496 -2.20 6.14 36.50
CA GLU A 496 -1.43 5.76 35.30
C GLU A 496 -1.77 6.67 34.10
N GLY A 497 -3.06 6.96 33.91
CA GLY A 497 -3.52 7.84 32.82
C GLY A 497 -3.04 9.29 32.99
N VAL A 498 -3.03 9.80 34.22
CA VAL A 498 -2.48 11.13 34.53
C VAL A 498 -0.97 11.14 34.36
N GLN A 499 -0.25 10.13 34.83
CA GLN A 499 1.19 10.00 34.63
C GLN A 499 1.55 9.99 33.14
N TRP A 500 0.77 9.26 32.34
CA TRP A 500 0.93 9.23 30.88
C TRP A 500 0.71 10.61 30.24
N LEU A 501 -0.32 11.35 30.65
CA LEU A 501 -0.57 12.72 30.18
C LEU A 501 0.52 13.71 30.64
N VAL A 502 1.04 13.57 31.86
CA VAL A 502 2.14 14.39 32.40
C VAL A 502 3.44 14.12 31.63
N ASN A 503 3.73 12.86 31.29
CA ASN A 503 4.87 12.52 30.44
C ASN A 503 4.77 13.19 29.06
N HIS A 504 3.57 13.25 28.46
CA HIS A 504 3.34 13.97 27.20
C HIS A 504 3.53 15.49 27.35
N TYR A 505 3.06 16.06 28.46
CA TYR A 505 3.28 17.47 28.79
C TYR A 505 4.78 17.80 28.88
N ASN A 506 5.54 17.04 29.67
CA ASN A 506 6.98 17.25 29.85
C ASN A 506 7.77 17.16 28.54
N ASN A 507 7.32 16.32 27.61
CA ASN A 507 7.95 16.13 26.30
C ASN A 507 7.42 17.06 25.21
N SER A 508 6.46 17.94 25.51
CA SER A 508 5.79 18.81 24.54
C SER A 508 5.13 18.04 23.37
N LEU A 509 4.56 16.87 23.69
CA LEU A 509 3.85 16.01 22.74
C LEU A 509 2.34 16.10 22.98
N GLY A 510 1.57 16.00 21.91
CA GLY A 510 0.13 15.88 21.99
C GLY A 510 -0.32 14.47 22.34
N ALA A 511 -1.47 14.35 22.99
CA ALA A 511 -2.00 13.10 23.51
C ALA A 511 -3.48 12.90 23.17
N CYS A 512 -3.88 11.66 22.90
CA CYS A 512 -5.27 11.25 22.73
C CYS A 512 -5.68 10.27 23.83
N LEU A 513 -6.52 10.73 24.76
CA LEU A 513 -7.11 9.89 25.79
C LEU A 513 -8.44 9.32 25.30
N ALA A 514 -8.39 8.06 24.89
CA ALA A 514 -9.46 7.32 24.24
C ALA A 514 -10.12 6.27 25.14
N ASP A 515 -10.02 6.42 26.47
CA ASP A 515 -10.69 5.54 27.44
C ASP A 515 -12.19 5.40 27.19
N ASP A 516 -12.73 4.23 27.53
CA ASP A 516 -14.17 3.99 27.50
C ASP A 516 -14.97 5.06 28.26
N MET A 517 -16.18 5.29 27.77
CA MET A 517 -17.08 6.29 28.33
C MET A 517 -17.42 5.98 29.79
N GLY A 518 -17.18 6.93 30.68
CA GLY A 518 -17.48 6.79 32.10
C GLY A 518 -16.28 6.46 33.00
N LEU A 519 -15.07 6.25 32.45
CA LEU A 519 -13.83 6.02 33.21
C LEU A 519 -13.19 7.30 33.81
N GLY A 520 -13.85 8.45 33.67
CA GLY A 520 -13.39 9.71 34.29
C GLY A 520 -12.28 10.43 33.53
N LYS A 521 -12.32 10.45 32.19
CA LYS A 521 -11.40 11.25 31.35
C LYS A 521 -11.29 12.72 31.77
N THR A 522 -12.43 13.34 32.10
CA THR A 522 -12.49 14.72 32.58
C THR A 522 -11.70 14.91 33.87
N LEU A 523 -11.82 13.99 34.84
CA LEU A 523 -11.06 14.04 36.08
C LEU A 523 -9.55 13.87 35.86
N GLN A 524 -9.13 12.93 35.00
CA GLN A 524 -7.72 12.74 34.63
C GLN A 524 -7.16 14.01 33.97
N THR A 525 -7.95 14.66 33.12
CA THR A 525 -7.56 15.91 32.46
C THR A 525 -7.44 17.05 33.47
N ILE A 526 -8.40 17.21 34.39
CA ILE A 526 -8.34 18.23 35.45
C ILE A 526 -7.11 18.01 36.34
N ALA A 527 -6.80 16.77 36.72
CA ALA A 527 -5.60 16.45 37.48
C ALA A 527 -4.31 16.86 36.74
N THR A 528 -4.25 16.64 35.43
CA THR A 528 -3.14 17.07 34.57
C THR A 528 -3.03 18.60 34.52
N LEU A 529 -4.15 19.32 34.44
CA LEU A 529 -4.16 20.79 34.45
C LEU A 529 -3.70 21.38 35.79
N VAL A 530 -4.09 20.75 36.91
CA VAL A 530 -3.61 21.13 38.25
C VAL A 530 -2.10 20.95 38.33
N HIS A 531 -1.58 19.80 37.87
CA HIS A 531 -0.14 19.57 37.82
C HIS A 531 0.59 20.60 36.96
N ALA A 532 0.07 20.89 35.76
CA ALA A 532 0.67 21.89 34.87
C ALA A 532 0.68 23.29 35.49
N LYS A 533 -0.38 23.70 36.22
CA LYS A 533 -0.43 24.99 36.93
C LYS A 533 0.63 25.09 38.03
N GLU A 534 1.02 23.98 38.64
CA GLU A 534 2.06 23.95 39.67
C GLU A 534 3.48 24.03 39.10
N GLN A 535 3.67 23.59 37.85
CA GLN A 535 4.94 23.69 37.14
C GLN A 535 5.19 25.08 36.53
N LEU A 536 4.15 25.91 36.40
CA LEU A 536 4.30 27.27 35.90
C LEU A 536 5.06 28.14 36.90
N GLN A 537 6.15 28.75 36.44
CA GLN A 537 6.92 29.70 37.23
C GLN A 537 6.08 30.96 37.54
N PRO A 538 6.27 31.62 38.69
CA PRO A 538 5.67 32.91 38.96
C PRO A 538 6.08 33.91 37.87
N SER A 539 5.17 34.78 37.41
CA SER A 539 5.55 35.82 36.46
C SER A 539 6.52 36.79 37.12
N GLU A 540 7.79 36.79 36.71
CA GLU A 540 8.76 37.80 37.13
C GLU A 540 8.39 39.22 36.65
N ASN A 541 7.54 39.31 35.61
CA ASN A 541 7.11 40.58 35.04
C ASN A 541 5.75 41.03 35.62
N GLU A 542 5.83 42.06 36.47
CA GLU A 542 4.78 43.02 36.80
C GLU A 542 3.52 42.51 37.54
N VAL A 543 3.65 42.10 38.81
CA VAL A 543 2.57 42.36 39.78
C VAL A 543 3.18 42.77 41.12
N SER A 544 2.87 43.99 41.55
CA SER A 544 3.05 44.47 42.92
C SER A 544 2.56 43.40 43.90
N LYS A 545 3.43 42.90 44.77
CA LYS A 545 3.07 42.04 45.91
C LYS A 545 1.87 42.69 46.62
N ILE A 546 0.66 42.16 46.41
CA ILE A 546 -0.52 42.67 47.11
C ILE A 546 -0.45 42.11 48.52
N GLN A 547 0.04 42.95 49.42
CA GLN A 547 0.16 42.65 50.84
C GLN A 547 -1.05 43.28 51.55
N PHE A 548 -2.06 42.48 51.87
CA PHE A 548 -3.26 42.96 52.58
C PHE A 548 -2.99 43.30 54.06
N ASP A 549 -1.90 42.78 54.64
CA ASP A 549 -1.46 43.00 56.02
C ASP A 549 0.07 42.88 56.13
N LEU A 550 0.72 43.65 57.01
CA LEU A 550 2.17 43.73 57.24
C LEU A 550 2.81 42.36 57.56
N PHE A 551 2.01 41.42 58.05
CA PHE A 551 2.42 40.05 58.42
C PHE A 551 1.92 38.95 57.47
N ALA A 552 1.13 39.29 56.44
CA ALA A 552 0.67 38.31 55.46
C ALA A 552 1.77 37.97 54.45
N THR A 553 1.97 36.68 54.18
CA THR A 553 2.80 36.23 53.04
C THR A 553 2.25 36.83 51.74
N PRO A 554 3.10 37.45 50.89
CA PRO A 554 2.65 37.99 49.61
C PRO A 554 1.91 36.91 48.80
N LEU A 555 0.71 37.22 48.32
CA LEU A 555 0.03 36.36 47.36
C LEU A 555 0.87 36.33 46.07
N GLU A 556 1.56 35.22 45.82
CA GLU A 556 2.19 34.95 44.53
C GLU A 556 1.10 34.87 43.46
N THR A 557 0.96 35.90 42.64
CA THR A 557 0.18 35.83 41.41
C THR A 557 0.92 34.93 40.43
N ARG A 558 0.63 33.63 40.48
CA ARG A 558 1.07 32.67 39.46
C ARG A 558 0.50 33.07 38.10
N THR A 559 1.28 32.86 37.04
CA THR A 559 0.79 33.03 35.67
C THR A 559 -0.46 32.17 35.44
N PHE A 560 -1.47 32.73 34.79
CA PHE A 560 -2.66 31.97 34.41
C PHE A 560 -2.29 30.80 33.50
N LEU A 561 -2.95 29.67 33.69
CA LEU A 561 -2.69 28.46 32.91
C LEU A 561 -3.03 28.63 31.41
N LYS A 562 -3.96 29.53 31.06
CA LYS A 562 -4.40 29.79 29.67
C LYS A 562 -4.78 28.50 28.92
N THR A 563 -5.66 27.70 29.52
CA THR A 563 -6.20 26.48 28.91
C THR A 563 -7.49 26.78 28.15
N LEU A 564 -7.54 26.41 26.87
CA LEU A 564 -8.75 26.43 26.07
C LEU A 564 -9.36 25.02 25.96
N ILE A 565 -10.57 24.85 26.49
CA ILE A 565 -11.32 23.59 26.37
C ILE A 565 -12.48 23.80 25.40
N VAL A 566 -12.44 23.06 24.30
CA VAL A 566 -13.47 23.08 23.25
C VAL A 566 -14.30 21.81 23.38
N LEU A 567 -15.61 21.98 23.52
CA LEU A 567 -16.51 20.88 23.83
C LEU A 567 -17.90 21.09 23.18
N PRO A 568 -18.75 20.05 23.08
CA PRO A 568 -20.14 20.21 22.65
C PRO A 568 -20.91 21.19 23.55
N SER A 569 -21.86 21.94 23.00
CA SER A 569 -22.59 22.99 23.73
C SER A 569 -23.29 22.51 25.02
N SER A 570 -23.73 21.27 25.04
CA SER A 570 -24.34 20.57 26.17
C SER A 570 -23.36 20.19 27.28
N LEU A 571 -22.07 20.10 26.99
CA LEU A 571 -21.04 19.66 27.95
C LEU A 571 -20.40 20.82 28.73
N VAL A 572 -20.63 22.06 28.31
CA VAL A 572 -20.06 23.28 28.93
C VAL A 572 -20.37 23.34 30.41
N PHE A 573 -21.61 23.00 30.76
CA PHE A 573 -22.07 23.04 32.14
C PHE A 573 -21.40 21.95 33.00
N ASN A 574 -21.40 20.71 32.52
CA ASN A 574 -20.81 19.58 33.24
C ASN A 574 -19.32 19.82 33.53
N TRP A 575 -18.57 20.27 32.54
CA TRP A 575 -17.16 20.64 32.72
C TRP A 575 -16.96 21.75 33.74
N ALA A 576 -17.81 22.79 33.72
CA ALA A 576 -17.72 23.87 34.69
C ALA A 576 -17.96 23.37 36.12
N GLN A 577 -18.95 22.53 36.34
CA GLN A 577 -19.22 21.94 37.65
C GLN A 577 -18.10 21.02 38.11
N GLU A 578 -17.57 20.16 37.24
CA GLU A 578 -16.47 19.25 37.58
C GLU A 578 -15.20 20.03 37.95
N ILE A 579 -14.86 21.12 37.24
CA ILE A 579 -13.72 21.98 37.58
C ILE A 579 -13.95 22.66 38.95
N ILE A 580 -15.12 23.25 39.19
CA ILE A 580 -15.43 23.89 40.48
C ILE A 580 -15.38 22.88 41.63
N LYS A 581 -15.84 21.64 41.40
CA LYS A 581 -15.84 20.57 42.39
C LYS A 581 -14.43 20.07 42.72
N PHE A 582 -13.64 19.75 41.70
CA PHE A 582 -12.35 19.06 41.87
C PHE A 582 -11.14 20.00 41.97
N ALA A 583 -11.21 21.17 41.35
CA ALA A 583 -10.13 22.16 41.32
C ALA A 583 -10.67 23.61 41.46
N PRO A 584 -11.30 23.96 42.61
CA PRO A 584 -11.92 25.28 42.83
C PRO A 584 -10.95 26.46 42.80
N HIS A 585 -9.64 26.18 42.86
CA HIS A 585 -8.57 27.18 42.80
C HIS A 585 -8.22 27.60 41.35
N LEU A 586 -8.87 27.02 40.33
CA LEU A 586 -8.72 27.40 38.93
C LEU A 586 -9.77 28.45 38.54
N ASN A 587 -9.31 29.57 37.99
CA ASN A 587 -10.21 30.63 37.49
C ASN A 587 -10.82 30.21 36.16
N LEU A 588 -12.15 30.10 36.13
CA LEU A 588 -12.92 29.59 35.00
C LEU A 588 -13.76 30.69 34.34
N ILE A 589 -13.75 30.74 33.00
CA ILE A 589 -14.70 31.55 32.21
C ILE A 589 -15.42 30.71 31.17
N LYS A 590 -16.74 30.94 31.02
CA LYS A 590 -17.56 30.37 29.95
C LYS A 590 -17.62 31.37 28.79
N TYR A 591 -16.91 31.10 27.70
CA TYR A 591 -16.97 31.89 26.48
C TYR A 591 -18.09 31.36 25.56
N THR A 592 -19.33 31.61 25.98
CA THR A 592 -20.56 31.24 25.25
C THR A 592 -21.58 32.38 25.30
N GLY A 593 -22.55 32.39 24.38
CA GLY A 593 -23.68 33.35 24.40
C GLY A 593 -23.37 34.75 23.86
N THR A 594 -24.19 35.73 24.26
CA THR A 594 -24.20 37.11 23.75
C THR A 594 -23.08 37.98 24.31
N ASP A 595 -22.65 37.75 25.55
CA ASP A 595 -21.58 38.53 26.19
C ASP A 595 -20.17 38.13 25.74
N ARG A 596 -20.06 37.15 24.82
CA ARG A 596 -18.79 36.67 24.27
C ARG A 596 -17.89 37.81 23.76
N LYS A 597 -18.43 38.77 23.01
CA LYS A 597 -17.64 39.87 22.41
C LYS A 597 -17.05 40.81 23.48
N LYS A 598 -17.70 40.93 24.63
CA LYS A 598 -17.21 41.74 25.75
C LYS A 598 -16.09 41.03 26.53
N ASN A 599 -16.18 39.71 26.62
CA ASN A 599 -15.24 38.87 27.37
C ASN A 599 -13.97 38.50 26.58
N ALA A 600 -13.99 38.66 25.25
CA ALA A 600 -12.89 38.31 24.36
C ALA A 600 -11.52 38.91 24.77
N PRO A 601 -11.40 40.18 25.17
CA PRO A 601 -10.12 40.76 25.59
C PRO A 601 -9.57 40.18 26.89
N TYR A 602 -10.43 39.63 27.75
CA TYR A 602 -10.06 39.16 29.09
C TYR A 602 -9.73 37.66 29.13
N LEU A 603 -9.76 36.96 27.98
CA LEU A 603 -9.57 35.51 27.93
C LEU A 603 -8.20 35.06 28.44
N GLU A 604 -7.17 35.91 28.34
CA GLU A 604 -5.84 35.58 28.85
C GLU A 604 -5.71 35.69 30.37
N SER A 605 -6.69 36.31 31.04
CA SER A 605 -6.72 36.51 32.50
C SER A 605 -7.42 35.38 33.26
N TYR A 606 -7.61 34.21 32.63
CA TYR A 606 -8.24 33.04 33.21
C TYR A 606 -7.37 31.80 33.04
N ASP A 607 -7.47 30.87 34.00
CA ASP A 607 -6.78 29.58 33.91
C ASP A 607 -7.43 28.67 32.88
N VAL A 608 -8.77 28.67 32.84
CA VAL A 608 -9.56 27.80 31.96
C VAL A 608 -10.66 28.58 31.25
N VAL A 609 -10.66 28.48 29.92
CA VAL A 609 -11.69 29.03 29.03
C VAL A 609 -12.48 27.86 28.45
N LEU A 610 -13.78 27.81 28.75
CA LEU A 610 -14.69 26.83 28.14
C LEU A 610 -15.39 27.45 26.93
N THR A 611 -15.33 26.79 25.79
CA THR A 611 -16.06 27.20 24.59
C THR A 611 -16.58 26.02 23.78
N THR A 612 -17.20 26.29 22.65
CA THR A 612 -17.82 25.26 21.80
C THR A 612 -17.25 25.26 20.39
N TYR A 613 -17.29 24.09 19.74
CA TYR A 613 -16.82 23.93 18.35
C TYR A 613 -17.43 24.94 17.37
N GLY A 614 -18.73 25.24 17.53
CA GLY A 614 -19.41 26.22 16.69
C GLY A 614 -18.94 27.67 16.92
N ILE A 615 -18.47 28.00 18.13
CA ILE A 615 -17.93 29.33 18.44
C ILE A 615 -16.51 29.48 17.91
N ILE A 616 -15.66 28.45 18.05
CA ILE A 616 -14.31 28.46 17.47
C ILE A 616 -14.35 28.76 15.97
N SER A 617 -15.27 28.13 15.23
CA SER A 617 -15.40 28.37 13.79
C SER A 617 -15.93 29.78 13.45
N ARG A 618 -16.67 30.43 14.34
CA ARG A 618 -17.25 31.77 14.10
C ARG A 618 -16.31 32.89 14.50
N ASP A 619 -15.63 32.75 15.64
CA ASP A 619 -14.77 33.76 16.25
C ASP A 619 -13.28 33.42 16.07
N ASN A 620 -12.95 32.71 14.97
CA ASN A 620 -11.61 32.19 14.67
C ASN A 620 -10.52 33.28 14.74
N ASP A 621 -10.80 34.47 14.21
CA ASP A 621 -9.86 35.60 14.19
C ASP A 621 -9.50 36.11 15.59
N THR A 622 -10.37 35.92 16.57
CA THR A 622 -10.11 36.25 17.97
C THR A 622 -9.15 35.23 18.58
N PHE A 623 -9.44 33.93 18.42
CA PHE A 623 -8.64 32.85 19.01
C PHE A 623 -7.24 32.73 18.40
N GLN A 624 -7.05 33.09 17.13
CA GLN A 624 -5.72 33.09 16.49
C GLN A 624 -4.76 34.15 17.06
N LYS A 625 -5.29 35.23 17.65
CA LYS A 625 -4.47 36.31 18.21
C LYS A 625 -3.99 36.00 19.63
N LEU A 626 -4.59 35.01 20.28
CA LEU A 626 -4.30 34.62 21.66
C LEU A 626 -3.35 33.42 21.68
N ASN A 627 -2.49 33.37 22.69
CA ASN A 627 -1.59 32.24 22.93
C ASN A 627 -2.10 31.43 24.12
N PHE A 628 -2.48 30.18 23.87
CA PHE A 628 -2.91 29.25 24.91
C PHE A 628 -1.79 28.26 25.24
N ASN A 629 -1.68 27.80 26.49
CA ASN A 629 -0.71 26.77 26.83
C ASN A 629 -1.27 25.39 26.50
N TYR A 630 -2.57 25.20 26.72
CA TYR A 630 -3.30 23.97 26.45
C TYR A 630 -4.49 24.21 25.52
N LEU A 631 -4.67 23.29 24.58
CA LEU A 631 -5.88 23.14 23.78
C LEU A 631 -6.43 21.73 23.96
N ILE A 632 -7.58 21.64 24.61
CA ILE A 632 -8.23 20.37 24.93
C ILE A 632 -9.52 20.26 24.11
N LEU A 633 -9.67 19.17 23.38
CA LEU A 633 -10.90 18.86 22.65
C LEU A 633 -11.63 17.72 23.35
N ASP A 634 -12.83 17.98 23.86
CA ASP A 634 -13.71 16.91 24.35
C ASP A 634 -14.70 16.46 23.28
N GLU A 635 -15.00 15.17 23.24
CA GLU A 635 -15.73 14.51 22.14
C GLU A 635 -15.09 14.87 20.78
N SER A 636 -13.78 14.62 20.66
CA SER A 636 -12.97 15.04 19.52
C SER A 636 -13.42 14.45 18.17
N GLN A 637 -14.37 13.50 18.12
CA GLN A 637 -14.97 13.04 16.86
C GLN A 637 -15.61 14.18 16.03
N GLN A 638 -15.88 15.35 16.62
CA GLN A 638 -16.32 16.55 15.90
C GLN A 638 -15.31 17.07 14.87
N ILE A 639 -14.01 16.73 15.01
CA ILE A 639 -12.94 17.16 14.10
C ILE A 639 -12.53 16.08 13.09
N LYS A 640 -13.34 15.03 12.91
CA LYS A 640 -13.03 13.89 12.02
C LYS A 640 -12.84 14.25 10.54
N ASN A 641 -13.47 15.33 10.09
CA ASN A 641 -13.37 15.78 8.71
C ASN A 641 -12.35 16.91 8.56
N LYS A 642 -11.22 16.60 7.92
CA LYS A 642 -10.14 17.56 7.59
C LYS A 642 -10.60 18.78 6.78
N ASP A 643 -11.65 18.63 5.97
CA ASP A 643 -12.16 19.68 5.08
C ASP A 643 -13.18 20.58 5.81
N SER A 644 -13.51 20.26 7.07
CA SER A 644 -14.42 21.07 7.86
C SER A 644 -13.79 22.40 8.28
N LYS A 645 -14.60 23.46 8.28
CA LYS A 645 -14.20 24.78 8.80
C LYS A 645 -13.75 24.72 10.27
N ILE A 646 -14.33 23.81 11.05
CA ILE A 646 -14.00 23.59 12.46
C ILE A 646 -12.57 23.05 12.60
N PHE A 647 -12.21 22.00 11.85
CA PHE A 647 -10.86 21.43 11.84
C PHE A 647 -9.81 22.46 11.46
N GLN A 648 -10.08 23.24 10.40
CA GLN A 648 -9.18 24.29 9.94
C GLN A 648 -9.02 25.43 10.96
N ALA A 649 -10.10 25.82 11.65
CA ALA A 649 -10.04 26.85 12.68
C ALA A 649 -9.23 26.39 13.90
N ILE A 650 -9.49 25.18 14.40
CA ILE A 650 -8.78 24.61 15.56
C ILE A 650 -7.28 24.49 15.31
N ASN A 651 -6.87 24.04 14.12
CA ASN A 651 -5.46 23.87 13.79
C ASN A 651 -4.69 25.18 13.56
N LYS A 652 -5.39 26.34 13.48
CA LYS A 652 -4.78 27.66 13.40
C LYS A 652 -4.56 28.32 14.77
N ILE A 653 -5.08 27.74 15.85
CA ILE A 653 -4.93 28.28 17.20
C ILE A 653 -3.50 28.02 17.68
N ASN A 654 -2.84 29.07 18.19
CA ASN A 654 -1.50 28.96 18.76
C ASN A 654 -1.58 28.29 20.14
N THR A 655 -0.99 27.11 20.25
CA THR A 655 -0.98 26.33 21.50
C THR A 655 0.28 25.48 21.62
N THR A 656 0.77 25.30 22.85
CA THR A 656 1.95 24.47 23.14
C THR A 656 1.57 23.00 23.32
N HIS A 657 0.54 22.71 24.12
CA HIS A 657 0.11 21.35 24.43
C HIS A 657 -1.30 21.09 23.88
N LYS A 658 -1.52 19.88 23.38
CA LYS A 658 -2.80 19.48 22.76
C LYS A 658 -3.26 18.15 23.31
N ILE A 659 -4.50 18.09 23.76
CA ILE A 659 -5.12 16.85 24.23
C ILE A 659 -6.45 16.66 23.50
N SER A 660 -6.66 15.47 22.93
CA SER A 660 -7.97 15.05 22.44
C SER A 660 -8.56 14.00 23.36
N LEU A 661 -9.81 14.20 23.77
CA LEU A 661 -10.59 13.25 24.55
C LEU A 661 -11.68 12.69 23.64
N SER A 662 -11.73 11.36 23.53
CA SER A 662 -12.77 10.68 22.77
C SER A 662 -13.21 9.41 23.48
N GLY A 663 -14.49 9.04 23.34
CA GLY A 663 -14.94 7.70 23.68
C GLY A 663 -14.67 6.68 22.57
N THR A 664 -14.45 7.17 21.36
CA THR A 664 -14.34 6.40 20.11
C THR A 664 -13.39 7.15 19.16
N PRO A 665 -12.06 7.01 19.34
CA PRO A 665 -11.09 7.81 18.59
C PRO A 665 -11.15 7.58 17.08
N ILE A 666 -11.55 6.37 16.66
CA ILE A 666 -11.74 5.97 15.26
C ILE A 666 -13.17 5.45 15.15
N GLU A 667 -14.01 6.22 14.46
CA GLU A 667 -15.45 5.95 14.41
C GLU A 667 -15.85 5.32 13.06
N ASN A 668 -15.29 5.80 11.94
CA ASN A 668 -15.74 5.35 10.61
C ASN A 668 -14.64 5.19 9.54
N SER A 669 -13.47 5.84 9.66
CA SER A 669 -12.43 5.77 8.62
C SER A 669 -11.01 6.06 9.13
N LEU A 670 -10.00 5.60 8.38
CA LEU A 670 -8.60 5.99 8.60
C LEU A 670 -8.36 7.50 8.44
N SER A 671 -9.25 8.20 7.72
CA SER A 671 -9.18 9.66 7.58
C SER A 671 -9.52 10.40 8.88
N ASP A 672 -10.38 9.78 9.71
CA ASP A 672 -10.72 10.30 11.04
C ASP A 672 -9.47 10.24 11.94
N LEU A 673 -8.78 9.10 11.93
CA LEU A 673 -7.52 8.91 12.67
C LEU A 673 -6.47 9.94 12.23
N TRP A 674 -6.26 10.11 10.92
CA TRP A 674 -5.31 11.12 10.42
C TRP A 674 -5.65 12.51 10.94
N SER A 675 -6.94 12.87 10.97
CA SER A 675 -7.38 14.18 11.46
C SER A 675 -7.10 14.35 12.96
N GLN A 676 -7.34 13.32 13.78
CA GLN A 676 -6.98 13.35 15.21
C GLN A 676 -5.46 13.49 15.41
N MET A 677 -4.67 12.68 14.69
CA MET A 677 -3.21 12.70 14.78
C MET A 677 -2.64 14.04 14.31
N GLN A 678 -3.18 14.60 13.23
CA GLN A 678 -2.80 15.91 12.73
C GLN A 678 -3.13 17.03 13.71
N PHE A 679 -4.19 16.90 14.51
CA PHE A 679 -4.49 17.84 15.58
C PHE A 679 -3.45 17.74 16.70
N ILE A 680 -3.28 16.55 17.30
CA ILE A 680 -2.41 16.39 18.48
C ILE A 680 -0.92 16.59 18.16
N ASN A 681 -0.44 16.02 17.05
CA ASN A 681 0.95 16.04 16.62
C ASN A 681 1.03 16.35 15.11
N PRO A 682 0.94 17.65 14.72
CA PRO A 682 0.89 18.05 13.32
C PRO A 682 2.08 17.55 12.50
N GLY A 683 1.81 16.93 11.35
CA GLY A 683 2.83 16.44 10.42
C GLY A 683 3.39 15.05 10.73
N MET A 684 2.97 14.43 11.85
CA MET A 684 3.48 13.12 12.26
C MET A 684 3.26 12.02 11.21
N LEU A 685 2.07 11.97 10.63
CA LEU A 685 1.70 11.02 9.56
C LEU A 685 1.95 11.58 8.16
N GLY A 686 2.77 12.63 8.03
CA GLY A 686 3.01 13.32 6.77
C GLY A 686 1.80 14.08 6.24
N SER A 687 1.84 14.43 4.95
CA SER A 687 0.71 15.08 4.29
C SER A 687 -0.45 14.11 4.10
N PHE A 688 -1.69 14.61 3.96
CA PHE A 688 -2.83 13.73 3.69
C PHE A 688 -2.68 12.95 2.38
N ALA A 689 -2.03 13.52 1.35
CA ALA A 689 -1.76 12.82 0.10
C ALA A 689 -0.83 11.62 0.31
N PHE A 690 0.26 11.83 1.05
CA PHE A 690 1.18 10.77 1.47
C PHE A 690 0.46 9.71 2.31
N PHE A 691 -0.30 10.12 3.34
CA PHE A 691 -1.06 9.20 4.18
C PHE A 691 -2.07 8.37 3.36
N LYS A 692 -2.73 8.99 2.38
CA LYS A 692 -3.69 8.32 1.51
C LYS A 692 -3.01 7.23 0.68
N GLU A 693 -1.89 7.56 0.04
CA GLU A 693 -1.17 6.63 -0.83
C GLU A 693 -0.46 5.53 -0.04
N HIS A 694 0.14 5.87 1.09
CA HIS A 694 1.01 4.98 1.86
C HIS A 694 0.27 4.10 2.87
N PHE A 695 -0.80 4.59 3.49
CA PHE A 695 -1.57 3.86 4.50
C PHE A 695 -3.00 3.60 4.06
N LYS A 696 -3.76 4.65 3.67
CA LYS A 696 -5.20 4.50 3.43
C LYS A 696 -5.51 3.51 2.29
N THR A 697 -5.00 3.74 1.09
CA THR A 697 -5.30 2.88 -0.07
C THR A 697 -4.83 1.44 0.14
N PRO A 698 -3.59 1.17 0.60
CA PRO A 698 -3.13 -0.20 0.83
C PRO A 698 -3.92 -0.95 1.90
N ILE A 699 -4.36 -0.25 2.95
CA ILE A 699 -5.11 -0.89 4.03
C ILE A 699 -6.59 -1.09 3.62
N GLU A 700 -7.26 -0.06 3.08
CA GLU A 700 -8.69 -0.14 2.75
C GLU A 700 -8.97 -1.04 1.53
N GLN A 701 -8.09 -1.09 0.53
CA GLN A 701 -8.32 -1.86 -0.71
C GLN A 701 -7.64 -3.23 -0.76
N HIS A 702 -6.49 -3.36 -0.09
CA HIS A 702 -5.65 -4.57 -0.19
C HIS A 702 -5.46 -5.29 1.15
N GLN A 703 -6.08 -4.81 2.24
CA GLN A 703 -5.99 -5.39 3.58
C GLN A 703 -4.55 -5.72 4.00
N ASN A 704 -3.61 -4.83 3.68
CA ASN A 704 -2.19 -5.07 3.91
C ASN A 704 -1.85 -5.02 5.41
N GLU A 705 -1.57 -6.19 6.01
CA GLU A 705 -1.27 -6.34 7.43
C GLU A 705 0.01 -5.64 7.87
N GLU A 706 1.05 -5.61 7.03
CA GLU A 706 2.31 -4.94 7.35
C GLU A 706 2.09 -3.43 7.54
N LYS A 707 1.25 -2.81 6.69
CA LYS A 707 0.91 -1.39 6.80
C LYS A 707 0.03 -1.07 8.00
N ILE A 708 -0.83 -2.00 8.42
CA ILE A 708 -1.61 -1.87 9.65
C ILE A 708 -0.67 -1.89 10.86
N ALA A 709 0.26 -2.85 10.92
CA ALA A 709 1.25 -2.97 11.99
C ALA A 709 2.16 -1.73 12.07
N GLU A 710 2.61 -1.23 10.92
CA GLU A 710 3.40 0.00 10.82
C GLU A 710 2.63 1.21 11.37
N LEU A 711 1.39 1.41 10.92
CA LEU A 711 0.55 2.51 11.40
C LEU A 711 0.31 2.42 12.90
N LYS A 712 0.06 1.22 13.43
CA LYS A 712 -0.17 0.97 14.85
C LYS A 712 1.05 1.36 15.69
N SER A 713 2.25 0.94 15.27
CA SER A 713 3.51 1.28 15.96
C SER A 713 3.76 2.79 16.03
N LEU A 714 3.35 3.54 14.99
CA LEU A 714 3.49 5.00 14.96
C LEU A 714 2.50 5.72 15.90
N ILE A 715 1.25 5.24 16.02
CA ILE A 715 0.19 5.93 16.78
C ILE A 715 0.09 5.50 18.24
N GLU A 716 0.50 4.28 18.57
CA GLU A 716 0.36 3.67 19.90
C GLU A 716 0.86 4.55 21.06
N PRO A 717 2.03 5.22 20.96
CA PRO A 717 2.51 6.04 22.06
C PRO A 717 1.62 7.24 22.41
N PHE A 718 0.83 7.71 21.46
CA PHE A 718 0.03 8.93 21.55
C PHE A 718 -1.45 8.66 21.82
N ILE A 719 -1.88 7.40 21.81
CA ILE A 719 -3.27 7.01 22.04
C ILE A 719 -3.34 6.06 23.23
N LEU A 720 -3.90 6.52 24.34
CA LEU A 720 -4.20 5.66 25.48
C LEU A 720 -5.67 5.25 25.43
N ARG A 721 -5.94 3.95 25.24
CA ARG A 721 -7.30 3.38 25.21
C ARG A 721 -7.41 2.22 26.19
N ARG A 722 -8.32 2.34 27.16
CA ARG A 722 -8.63 1.29 28.14
C ARG A 722 -10.12 1.01 28.19
N THR A 723 -10.48 -0.26 28.35
CA THR A 723 -11.88 -0.69 28.41
C THR A 723 -12.38 -0.79 29.85
N LYS A 724 -13.70 -0.66 30.07
CA LYS A 724 -14.31 -0.83 31.40
C LYS A 724 -13.97 -2.18 32.02
N ASN A 725 -13.96 -3.25 31.21
CA ASN A 725 -13.65 -4.61 31.65
C ASN A 725 -12.21 -4.75 32.15
N GLN A 726 -11.27 -4.00 31.57
CA GLN A 726 -9.87 -4.02 31.98
C GLN A 726 -9.65 -3.32 33.33
N VAL A 727 -10.31 -2.18 33.56
CA VAL A 727 -9.90 -1.25 34.64
C VAL A 727 -10.94 -0.98 35.73
N ALA A 728 -12.21 -1.31 35.51
CA ALA A 728 -13.31 -0.93 36.39
C ALA A 728 -14.13 -2.15 36.83
N LYS A 729 -13.47 -3.11 37.48
CA LYS A 729 -14.08 -4.33 38.04
C LYS A 729 -15.17 -4.05 39.10
N ASP A 730 -15.16 -2.85 39.72
CA ASP A 730 -16.16 -2.46 40.72
C ASP A 730 -17.47 -1.92 40.11
N LEU A 731 -17.56 -1.76 38.78
CA LEU A 731 -18.80 -1.32 38.16
C LEU A 731 -19.86 -2.43 38.28
N PRO A 732 -21.11 -2.10 38.63
CA PRO A 732 -22.18 -3.08 38.66
C PRO A 732 -22.41 -3.68 37.27
N GLU A 733 -22.91 -4.91 37.23
CA GLU A 733 -23.14 -5.62 35.96
C GLU A 733 -24.02 -4.80 35.01
N LEU A 734 -23.67 -4.86 33.73
CA LEU A 734 -24.52 -4.40 32.63
C LEU A 734 -25.14 -5.63 31.99
N THR A 735 -26.47 -5.70 31.94
CA THR A 735 -27.17 -6.78 31.23
C THR A 735 -27.94 -6.19 30.07
N GLU A 736 -27.71 -6.73 28.89
CA GLU A 736 -28.37 -6.32 27.66
C GLU A 736 -29.30 -7.43 27.19
N GLN A 737 -30.56 -7.09 26.89
CA GLN A 737 -31.54 -8.02 26.35
C GLN A 737 -32.20 -7.42 25.11
N ILE A 738 -32.40 -8.26 24.09
CA ILE A 738 -33.18 -7.92 22.90
C ILE A 738 -34.57 -8.52 23.06
N ARG A 739 -35.60 -7.70 22.90
CA ARG A 739 -37.01 -8.10 22.87
C ARG A 739 -37.53 -7.93 21.45
N TYR A 740 -37.95 -9.03 20.88
CA TYR A 740 -38.50 -9.08 19.54
C TYR A 740 -40.01 -8.87 19.57
N SER A 741 -40.48 -7.84 18.89
CA SER A 741 -41.90 -7.48 18.76
C SER A 741 -42.44 -7.88 17.39
N GLU A 742 -43.65 -8.42 17.34
CA GLU A 742 -44.30 -8.76 16.07
C GLU A 742 -45.12 -7.57 15.54
N MET A 743 -45.09 -7.34 14.23
CA MET A 743 -45.90 -6.30 13.62
C MET A 743 -47.38 -6.70 13.60
N GLN A 744 -48.27 -5.75 13.85
CA GLN A 744 -49.70 -5.97 13.67
C GLN A 744 -50.01 -6.27 12.19
N PRO A 745 -51.08 -7.02 11.86
CA PRO A 745 -51.35 -7.44 10.48
C PRO A 745 -51.43 -6.29 9.47
N GLU A 746 -52.02 -5.16 9.84
CA GLU A 746 -52.12 -3.98 8.99
C GLU A 746 -50.77 -3.26 8.82
N GLN A 747 -50.02 -3.11 9.91
CA GLN A 747 -48.64 -2.57 9.89
C GLN A 747 -47.76 -3.41 8.95
N LYS A 748 -47.85 -4.74 9.05
CA LYS A 748 -47.09 -5.68 8.21
C LYS A 748 -47.42 -5.51 6.72
N ARG A 749 -48.70 -5.34 6.36
CA ARG A 749 -49.10 -5.08 4.96
C ARG A 749 -48.48 -3.79 4.42
N SER A 750 -48.54 -2.70 5.20
CA SER A 750 -47.93 -1.42 4.82
C SER A 750 -46.42 -1.55 4.67
N TYR A 751 -45.76 -2.27 5.58
CA TYR A 751 -44.32 -2.51 5.54
C TYR A 751 -43.90 -3.32 4.30
N GLU A 752 -44.58 -4.43 4.00
CA GLU A 752 -44.26 -5.27 2.84
C GLU A 752 -44.52 -4.57 1.51
N SER A 753 -45.54 -3.71 1.45
CA SER A 753 -45.82 -2.87 0.28
C SER A 753 -44.65 -1.91 0.00
N GLU A 754 -44.18 -1.18 1.02
CA GLU A 754 -43.05 -0.25 0.87
C GLU A 754 -41.73 -1.03 0.59
N LYS A 755 -41.52 -2.19 1.23
CA LYS A 755 -40.35 -3.06 0.98
C LYS A 755 -40.33 -3.55 -0.47
N SER A 756 -41.49 -3.96 -1.00
CA SER A 756 -41.63 -4.40 -2.39
C SER A 756 -41.38 -3.27 -3.38
N ALA A 757 -41.92 -2.08 -3.10
CA ALA A 757 -41.65 -0.87 -3.89
C ALA A 757 -40.15 -0.51 -3.89
N ALA A 758 -39.49 -0.59 -2.74
CA ALA A 758 -38.05 -0.37 -2.61
C ALA A 758 -37.23 -1.33 -3.49
N ARG A 759 -37.61 -2.61 -3.47
CA ARG A 759 -36.93 -3.67 -4.24
C ARG A 759 -37.08 -3.49 -5.74
N ASN A 760 -38.29 -3.18 -6.22
CA ASN A 760 -38.56 -2.98 -7.65
C ASN A 760 -37.79 -1.79 -8.22
N LEU A 761 -37.67 -0.72 -7.44
CA LEU A 761 -36.91 0.47 -7.81
C LEU A 761 -35.40 0.19 -7.97
N LEU A 762 -34.85 -0.75 -7.20
CA LEU A 762 -33.44 -1.14 -7.30
C LEU A 762 -33.14 -2.10 -8.44
N LEU A 763 -34.10 -2.96 -8.80
CA LEU A 763 -33.98 -3.88 -9.94
C LEU A 763 -34.12 -3.17 -11.30
N GLY A 764 -34.26 -1.84 -11.31
CA GLY A 764 -34.35 -1.03 -12.53
C GLY A 764 -35.64 -1.25 -13.33
N LEU A 765 -36.68 -1.82 -12.70
CA LEU A 765 -37.99 -2.00 -13.32
C LEU A 765 -38.74 -0.67 -13.49
N ASP A 766 -38.33 0.36 -12.75
CA ASP A 766 -38.78 1.74 -12.90
C ASP A 766 -37.69 2.60 -13.57
N HIS A 767 -38.05 3.37 -14.61
CA HIS A 767 -37.13 4.24 -15.40
C HIS A 767 -36.56 5.47 -14.65
N VAL A 768 -36.50 5.45 -13.32
CA VAL A 768 -36.00 6.57 -12.51
C VAL A 768 -34.54 6.32 -12.13
N ALA A 769 -33.65 7.26 -12.44
CA ALA A 769 -32.26 7.21 -12.01
C ALA A 769 -32.18 7.12 -10.47
N THR A 770 -31.71 5.97 -9.98
CA THR A 770 -31.54 5.66 -8.56
C THR A 770 -30.43 6.53 -7.94
N ASN A 771 -30.83 7.63 -7.29
CA ASN A 771 -29.90 8.47 -6.52
C ASN A 771 -29.79 8.00 -5.06
N LYS A 772 -28.60 8.10 -4.46
CA LYS A 772 -28.31 7.74 -3.05
C LYS A 772 -29.32 8.30 -2.03
N ILE A 773 -29.86 9.49 -2.31
CA ILE A 773 -30.86 10.15 -1.46
C ILE A 773 -32.19 9.37 -1.42
N HIS A 774 -32.64 8.80 -2.54
CA HIS A 774 -33.88 8.03 -2.59
C HIS A 774 -33.78 6.75 -1.75
N ILE A 775 -32.64 6.06 -1.83
CA ILE A 775 -32.35 4.86 -1.05
C ILE A 775 -32.43 5.14 0.47
N ILE A 776 -31.76 6.20 0.93
CA ILE A 776 -31.77 6.59 2.34
C ILE A 776 -33.19 6.95 2.81
N ASN A 777 -33.99 7.61 1.98
CA ASN A 777 -35.38 7.94 2.30
C ASN A 777 -36.23 6.67 2.45
N THR A 778 -36.09 5.71 1.55
CA THR A 778 -36.83 4.44 1.61
C THR A 778 -36.46 3.62 2.85
N LEU A 779 -35.17 3.47 3.14
CA LEU A 779 -34.70 2.82 4.37
C LEU A 779 -35.22 3.53 5.63
N THR A 780 -35.28 4.87 5.60
CA THR A 780 -35.82 5.66 6.71
C THR A 780 -37.31 5.40 6.90
N LYS A 781 -38.10 5.33 5.83
CA LYS A 781 -39.53 4.98 5.90
C LYS A 781 -39.76 3.57 6.42
N LEU A 782 -38.98 2.58 5.98
CA LEU A 782 -39.06 1.22 6.50
C LEU A 782 -38.78 1.19 8.01
N ARG A 783 -37.77 1.91 8.48
CA ARG A 783 -37.49 2.06 9.92
C ARG A 783 -38.65 2.74 10.67
N GLN A 784 -39.28 3.75 10.08
CA GLN A 784 -40.46 4.39 10.67
C GLN A 784 -41.66 3.43 10.77
N LEU A 785 -41.97 2.69 9.70
CA LEU A 785 -43.04 1.69 9.68
C LEU A 785 -42.78 0.53 10.65
N ALA A 786 -41.53 0.09 10.79
CA ALA A 786 -41.16 -0.94 11.76
C ALA A 786 -41.42 -0.49 13.21
N ASN A 787 -41.27 0.81 13.50
CA ASN A 787 -41.53 1.39 14.81
C ASN A 787 -43.02 1.65 15.04
N HIS A 788 -43.63 2.52 14.23
CA HIS A 788 -45.04 2.86 14.35
C HIS A 788 -45.60 3.47 13.05
N PRO A 789 -46.75 3.01 12.51
CA PRO A 789 -47.36 3.55 11.28
C PRO A 789 -47.57 5.08 11.28
N GLN A 790 -47.96 5.64 12.44
CA GLN A 790 -48.12 7.10 12.61
C GLN A 790 -46.87 7.94 12.32
N LEU A 791 -45.68 7.34 12.31
CA LEU A 791 -44.44 8.05 11.96
C LEU A 791 -44.35 8.38 10.47
N VAL A 792 -45.07 7.63 9.62
CA VAL A 792 -45.16 7.89 8.17
C VAL A 792 -46.41 8.69 7.85
N SER A 793 -47.55 8.31 8.45
CA SER A 793 -48.85 8.93 8.19
C SER A 793 -49.53 9.30 9.49
N SER A 794 -49.45 10.57 9.89
CA SER A 794 -49.97 11.06 11.18
C SER A 794 -51.48 10.89 11.38
N GLU A 795 -52.23 10.68 10.29
CA GLU A 795 -53.69 10.50 10.29
C GLU A 795 -54.13 9.06 10.59
N THR A 796 -53.21 8.09 10.61
CA THR A 796 -53.56 6.68 10.83
C THR A 796 -53.90 6.41 12.29
N GLN A 797 -55.02 5.73 12.55
CA GLN A 797 -55.36 5.20 13.88
C GLN A 797 -54.73 3.82 14.16
N GLN A 798 -53.91 3.31 13.24
CA GLN A 798 -53.22 2.03 13.38
C GLN A 798 -52.22 2.07 14.54
N THR A 799 -52.25 1.06 15.40
CA THR A 799 -51.25 0.82 16.44
C THR A 799 -50.06 0.03 15.87
N SER A 800 -49.02 -0.18 16.68
CA SER A 800 -47.93 -1.09 16.35
C SER A 800 -47.71 -2.10 17.47
N GLY A 801 -47.34 -3.34 17.12
CA GLY A 801 -47.12 -4.37 18.14
C GLY A 801 -45.92 -4.04 19.03
N LYS A 802 -44.94 -3.32 18.49
CA LYS A 802 -43.83 -2.75 19.26
C LYS A 802 -44.30 -1.75 20.32
N PHE A 803 -45.25 -0.87 19.98
CA PHE A 803 -45.81 0.08 20.93
C PHE A 803 -46.54 -0.63 22.07
N ASP A 804 -47.31 -1.67 21.75
CA ASP A 804 -48.01 -2.48 22.76
C ASP A 804 -47.02 -3.15 23.73
N ASP A 805 -45.96 -3.79 23.21
CA ASP A 805 -44.92 -4.44 24.03
C ASP A 805 -44.11 -3.45 24.89
N VAL A 806 -43.73 -2.30 24.31
CA VAL A 806 -42.97 -1.27 25.01
C VAL A 806 -43.81 -0.65 26.12
N THR A 807 -45.05 -0.26 25.84
CA THR A 807 -45.91 0.37 26.85
C THR A 807 -46.22 -0.59 28.00
N HIS A 808 -46.45 -1.87 27.72
CA HIS A 808 -46.59 -2.90 28.76
C HIS A 808 -45.33 -3.02 29.63
N HIS A 809 -44.14 -3.02 29.01
CA HIS A 809 -42.87 -3.04 29.75
C HIS A 809 -42.66 -1.78 30.60
N LEU A 810 -42.91 -0.59 30.05
CA LEU A 810 -42.78 0.68 30.77
C LEU A 810 -43.75 0.75 31.95
N GLN A 811 -45.00 0.31 31.76
CA GLN A 811 -46.00 0.28 32.83
C GLN A 811 -45.58 -0.65 33.98
N THR A 812 -44.95 -1.79 33.66
CA THR A 812 -44.38 -2.70 34.67
C THR A 812 -43.28 -2.02 35.48
N LEU A 813 -42.37 -1.27 34.83
CA LEU A 813 -41.28 -0.56 35.49
C LEU A 813 -41.76 0.62 36.34
N VAL A 814 -42.75 1.37 35.84
CA VAL A 814 -43.37 2.49 36.57
C VAL A 814 -44.10 1.99 37.81
N THR A 815 -44.83 0.87 37.70
CA THR A 815 -45.51 0.23 38.84
C THR A 815 -44.50 -0.23 39.90
N ALA A 816 -43.33 -0.70 39.46
CA ALA A 816 -42.22 -1.07 40.33
C ALA A 816 -41.39 0.14 40.85
N GLN A 817 -41.85 1.37 40.60
CA GLN A 817 -41.21 2.63 41.00
C GLN A 817 -39.73 2.72 40.56
N LYS A 818 -39.45 2.27 39.34
CA LYS A 818 -38.10 2.33 38.77
C LYS A 818 -37.96 3.52 37.84
N LYS A 819 -36.81 4.20 37.92
CA LYS A 819 -36.42 5.27 36.99
C LYS A 819 -35.88 4.68 35.69
N VAL A 820 -36.46 5.09 34.57
CA VAL A 820 -36.19 4.53 33.24
C VAL A 820 -35.78 5.63 32.26
N LEU A 821 -34.68 5.39 31.53
CA LEU A 821 -34.31 6.21 30.36
C LEU A 821 -34.87 5.56 29.10
N VAL A 822 -35.57 6.32 28.28
CA VAL A 822 -36.16 5.84 27.02
C VAL A 822 -35.55 6.60 25.86
N PHE A 823 -34.85 5.91 24.98
CA PHE A 823 -34.17 6.51 23.83
C PHE A 823 -34.82 6.13 22.49
N SER A 824 -34.87 7.09 21.57
CA SER A 824 -35.25 6.86 20.18
C SER A 824 -34.45 7.76 19.24
N SER A 825 -34.18 7.31 18.01
CA SER A 825 -33.59 8.16 16.98
C SER A 825 -34.58 9.14 16.36
N PHE A 826 -35.89 8.90 16.52
CA PHE A 826 -36.97 9.74 15.99
C PHE A 826 -37.68 10.50 17.11
N VAL A 827 -37.60 11.84 17.08
CA VAL A 827 -38.30 12.69 18.07
C VAL A 827 -39.82 12.49 18.00
N SER A 828 -40.37 12.28 16.80
CA SER A 828 -41.78 11.96 16.61
C SER A 828 -42.20 10.64 17.26
N HIS A 829 -41.29 9.67 17.41
CA HIS A 829 -41.56 8.40 18.09
C HIS A 829 -41.65 8.60 19.60
N LEU A 830 -40.75 9.40 20.19
CA LEU A 830 -40.84 9.80 21.60
C LEU A 830 -42.19 10.48 21.91
N ALA A 831 -42.64 11.38 21.04
CA ALA A 831 -43.91 12.08 21.22
C ALA A 831 -45.13 11.15 21.30
N ILE A 832 -45.09 9.96 20.67
CA ILE A 832 -46.15 8.95 20.80
C ILE A 832 -46.19 8.39 22.24
N TYR A 833 -45.04 8.09 22.82
CA TYR A 833 -44.95 7.60 24.21
C TYR A 833 -45.20 8.70 25.25
N GLU A 834 -44.87 9.97 24.95
CA GLU A 834 -45.21 11.12 25.80
C GLU A 834 -46.74 11.29 25.89
N LYS A 835 -47.45 11.17 24.76
CA LYS A 835 -48.92 11.19 24.73
C LYS A 835 -49.52 10.04 25.54
N TRP A 836 -48.99 8.83 25.38
CA TRP A 836 -49.39 7.67 26.18
C TRP A 836 -49.16 7.89 27.68
N SER A 837 -47.98 8.39 28.06
CA SER A 837 -47.64 8.66 29.46
C SER A 837 -48.58 9.69 30.09
N THR A 838 -48.92 10.73 29.33
CA THR A 838 -49.90 11.76 29.75
C THR A 838 -51.28 11.16 29.97
N ALA A 839 -51.76 10.30 29.04
CA ALA A 839 -53.05 9.63 29.15
C ALA A 839 -53.13 8.66 30.35
N GLN A 840 -52.00 8.07 30.75
CA GLN A 840 -51.90 7.18 31.91
C GLN A 840 -51.57 7.92 33.22
N GLY A 841 -51.41 9.24 33.19
CA GLY A 841 -51.06 10.04 34.38
C GLY A 841 -49.65 9.78 34.93
N ILE A 842 -48.70 9.36 34.08
CA ILE A 842 -47.32 9.04 34.47
C ILE A 842 -46.46 10.30 34.35
N SER A 843 -45.75 10.67 35.41
CA SER A 843 -44.79 11.78 35.39
C SER A 843 -43.55 11.45 34.55
N PHE A 844 -43.26 12.29 33.56
CA PHE A 844 -42.10 12.14 32.69
C PHE A 844 -41.40 13.48 32.39
N LEU A 845 -40.15 13.38 31.93
CA LEU A 845 -39.40 14.49 31.34
C LEU A 845 -38.99 14.14 29.91
N SER A 846 -38.70 15.15 29.10
CA SER A 846 -38.18 14.95 27.75
C SER A 846 -37.00 15.86 27.42
N LEU A 847 -36.03 15.33 26.67
CA LEU A 847 -34.85 16.05 26.22
C LEU A 847 -34.56 15.75 24.74
N THR A 848 -34.79 16.77 23.92
CA THR A 848 -34.58 16.72 22.47
C THR A 848 -33.54 17.76 22.02
N GLY A 849 -33.12 17.71 20.76
CA GLY A 849 -32.18 18.67 20.18
C GLY A 849 -32.66 20.13 20.25
N ASN A 850 -33.99 20.35 20.30
CA ASN A 850 -34.60 21.68 20.35
C ASN A 850 -34.61 22.30 21.75
N THR A 851 -34.33 21.51 22.80
CA THR A 851 -34.29 21.98 24.19
C THR A 851 -33.20 23.03 24.36
N VAL A 852 -33.55 24.20 24.89
CA VAL A 852 -32.62 25.32 25.08
C VAL A 852 -31.54 24.94 26.11
N ALA A 853 -30.28 25.34 25.87
CA ALA A 853 -29.14 24.93 26.70
C ALA A 853 -29.32 25.24 28.20
N LYS A 854 -29.97 26.36 28.54
CA LYS A 854 -30.24 26.76 29.93
C LYS A 854 -31.26 25.85 30.63
N GLU A 855 -32.23 25.31 29.89
CA GLU A 855 -33.28 24.43 30.44
C GLU A 855 -32.83 22.98 30.61
N ARG A 856 -31.85 22.54 29.80
CA ARG A 856 -31.30 21.18 29.88
C ARG A 856 -30.76 20.85 31.27
N GLU A 857 -30.09 21.82 31.89
CA GLU A 857 -29.56 21.70 33.27
C GLU A 857 -30.69 21.42 34.25
N THR A 858 -31.74 22.25 34.23
CA THR A 858 -32.91 22.11 35.10
C THR A 858 -33.55 20.74 34.94
N ILE A 859 -33.78 20.29 33.70
CA ILE A 859 -34.42 18.98 33.42
C ILE A 859 -33.59 17.82 33.98
N VAL A 860 -32.26 17.86 33.80
CA VAL A 860 -31.36 16.79 34.28
C VAL A 860 -31.29 16.76 35.80
N ASN A 861 -31.23 17.91 36.46
CA ASN A 861 -31.23 17.99 37.93
C ASN A 861 -32.55 17.48 38.50
N ARG A 862 -33.69 17.90 37.92
CA ARG A 862 -35.02 17.41 38.31
C ARG A 862 -35.14 15.90 38.22
N PHE A 863 -34.68 15.27 37.13
CA PHE A 863 -34.71 13.80 37.04
C PHE A 863 -33.87 13.10 38.12
N GLN A 864 -32.76 13.70 38.54
CA GLN A 864 -31.88 13.12 39.55
C GLN A 864 -32.37 13.35 40.99
N GLU A 865 -33.02 14.47 41.25
CA GLU A 865 -33.46 14.90 42.58
C GLU A 865 -34.91 14.54 42.90
N GLU A 866 -35.82 14.60 41.92
CA GLU A 866 -37.25 14.35 42.08
C GLU A 866 -37.57 12.86 41.89
N ASP A 867 -38.06 12.17 42.93
CA ASP A 867 -38.32 10.72 42.91
C ASP A 867 -39.65 10.32 42.26
N ASP A 868 -40.59 11.26 42.10
CA ASP A 868 -41.89 11.05 41.43
C ASP A 868 -41.77 10.90 39.90
N ILE A 869 -40.65 11.37 39.31
CA ILE A 869 -40.41 11.26 37.87
C ILE A 869 -39.87 9.86 37.53
N SER A 870 -40.71 9.06 36.87
CA SER A 870 -40.39 7.68 36.54
C SER A 870 -39.74 7.52 35.16
N LEU A 871 -40.15 8.33 34.18
CA LEU A 871 -39.72 8.19 32.77
C LEU A 871 -38.95 9.42 32.29
N PHE A 872 -37.85 9.19 31.55
CA PHE A 872 -37.12 10.25 30.87
C PHE A 872 -36.91 9.90 29.39
N PHE A 873 -37.62 10.62 28.51
CA PHE A 873 -37.55 10.46 27.06
C PHE A 873 -36.40 11.29 26.47
N ILE A 874 -35.46 10.66 25.79
CA ILE A 874 -34.25 11.32 25.28
C ILE A 874 -34.03 10.94 23.82
N SER A 875 -33.90 11.92 22.93
CA SER A 875 -33.51 11.60 21.55
C SER A 875 -32.06 11.10 21.52
N LEU A 876 -31.76 10.04 20.76
CA LEU A 876 -30.43 9.40 20.70
C LEU A 876 -29.31 10.43 20.42
N LYS A 877 -29.55 11.39 19.53
CA LYS A 877 -28.60 12.49 19.24
C LYS A 877 -28.42 13.47 20.41
N ALA A 878 -29.48 13.77 21.16
CA ALA A 878 -29.40 14.65 22.34
C ALA A 878 -28.90 13.91 23.59
N GLY A 879 -29.04 12.59 23.66
CA GLY A 879 -28.46 11.73 24.70
C GLY A 879 -26.99 11.39 24.46
N GLY A 880 -26.51 11.55 23.21
CA GLY A 880 -25.11 11.38 22.82
C GLY A 880 -24.16 12.37 23.49
N VAL A 881 -24.65 13.45 24.10
CA VAL A 881 -23.81 14.48 24.73
C VAL A 881 -23.74 14.30 26.25
N GLY A 882 -22.58 14.53 26.86
CA GLY A 882 -22.23 13.96 28.17
C GLY A 882 -22.93 14.43 29.43
N LEU A 883 -24.20 14.07 29.53
CA LEU A 883 -25.02 14.18 30.73
C LEU A 883 -24.72 13.04 31.72
N ASN A 884 -24.87 13.31 33.01
CA ASN A 884 -24.73 12.33 34.09
C ASN A 884 -26.13 11.88 34.56
N LEU A 885 -26.49 10.61 34.36
CA LEU A 885 -27.84 10.08 34.63
C LEU A 885 -27.80 8.79 35.49
N THR A 886 -26.94 8.77 36.52
CA THR A 886 -26.68 7.58 37.35
C THR A 886 -27.88 7.10 38.16
N LYS A 887 -28.93 7.91 38.36
CA LYS A 887 -30.15 7.51 39.08
C LYS A 887 -31.03 6.50 38.32
N ALA A 888 -30.89 6.38 37.01
CA ALA A 888 -31.63 5.39 36.24
C ALA A 888 -30.93 4.03 36.27
N SER A 889 -31.69 2.97 36.53
CA SER A 889 -31.19 1.57 36.48
C SER A 889 -31.71 0.80 35.25
N TYR A 890 -32.66 1.36 34.52
CA TYR A 890 -33.23 0.76 33.31
C TYR A 890 -33.05 1.69 32.12
N VAL A 891 -32.59 1.13 31.01
CA VAL A 891 -32.44 1.82 29.73
C VAL A 891 -33.25 1.07 28.69
N VAL A 892 -34.18 1.76 28.03
CA VAL A 892 -35.00 1.22 26.95
C VAL A 892 -34.59 1.89 25.64
N LEU A 893 -34.16 1.09 24.68
CA LEU A 893 -33.87 1.53 23.32
C LEU A 893 -35.06 1.14 22.43
N LEU A 894 -35.75 2.16 21.91
CA LEU A 894 -36.96 1.99 21.12
C LEU A 894 -36.67 1.62 19.67
N ASP A 895 -35.50 1.93 19.14
CA ASP A 895 -35.11 1.64 17.76
C ASP A 895 -33.60 1.56 17.63
N PRO A 896 -33.06 0.67 16.78
CA PRO A 896 -31.64 0.55 16.55
C PRO A 896 -31.13 1.67 15.62
N TRP A 897 -29.87 2.04 15.78
CA TRP A 897 -29.17 3.04 14.97
C TRP A 897 -28.05 2.41 14.14
N TRP A 898 -27.72 2.96 12.96
CA TRP A 898 -26.68 2.36 12.12
C TRP A 898 -25.29 2.30 12.78
N ASN A 899 -24.98 3.28 13.63
CA ASN A 899 -23.70 3.33 14.36
C ASN A 899 -23.90 2.84 15.81
N PRO A 900 -23.34 1.68 16.21
CA PRO A 900 -23.51 1.12 17.56
C PRO A 900 -22.90 2.01 18.64
N PHE A 901 -21.91 2.84 18.31
CA PHE A 901 -21.27 3.73 19.28
C PHE A 901 -22.22 4.79 19.85
N ALA A 902 -23.19 5.27 19.06
CA ALA A 902 -24.20 6.21 19.55
C ALA A 902 -25.10 5.58 20.63
N GLU A 903 -25.46 4.31 20.48
CA GLU A 903 -26.23 3.55 21.47
C GLU A 903 -25.39 3.28 22.72
N LYS A 904 -24.15 2.80 22.56
CA LYS A 904 -23.21 2.57 23.67
C LYS A 904 -22.98 3.85 24.48
N GLN A 905 -22.87 4.99 23.80
CA GLN A 905 -22.73 6.31 24.41
C GLN A 905 -23.97 6.70 25.24
N ALA A 906 -25.17 6.40 24.74
CA ALA A 906 -26.42 6.61 25.47
C ALA A 906 -26.53 5.70 26.71
N ILE A 907 -26.22 4.41 26.57
CA ILE A 907 -26.20 3.44 27.68
C ILE A 907 -25.19 3.85 28.77
N ALA A 908 -24.01 4.33 28.35
CA ALA A 908 -22.96 4.80 29.25
C ALA A 908 -23.34 6.05 30.08
N ARG A 909 -24.49 6.69 29.79
CA ARG A 909 -25.03 7.78 30.64
C ARG A 909 -25.58 7.27 31.97
N ALA A 910 -26.14 6.06 31.98
CA ALA A 910 -26.62 5.37 33.18
C ALA A 910 -25.57 4.42 33.78
N HIS A 911 -24.81 3.71 32.93
CA HIS A 911 -23.72 2.82 33.37
C HIS A 911 -22.39 3.60 33.47
N ARG A 912 -22.24 4.34 34.57
CA ARG A 912 -21.07 5.20 34.85
C ARG A 912 -20.62 5.04 36.30
N ILE A 913 -19.37 5.41 36.58
CA ILE A 913 -18.83 5.48 37.96
C ILE A 913 -19.75 6.33 38.82
N GLY A 914 -20.19 5.78 39.95
CA GLY A 914 -21.23 6.36 40.82
C GLY A 914 -22.58 5.65 40.73
N GLN A 915 -22.76 4.74 39.76
CA GLN A 915 -23.87 3.80 39.73
C GLN A 915 -23.64 2.68 40.75
N THR A 916 -24.62 2.43 41.61
CA THR A 916 -24.60 1.35 42.60
C THR A 916 -25.47 0.16 42.19
N ASN A 917 -26.43 0.38 41.30
CA ASN A 917 -27.39 -0.63 40.89
C ASN A 917 -27.00 -1.29 39.56
N LYS A 918 -27.37 -2.56 39.38
CA LYS A 918 -27.29 -3.25 38.09
C LYS A 918 -28.07 -2.47 37.03
N VAL A 919 -27.46 -2.23 35.86
CA VAL A 919 -28.09 -1.52 34.75
C VAL A 919 -28.63 -2.55 33.76
N LEU A 920 -29.94 -2.52 33.50
CA LEU A 920 -30.60 -3.38 32.51
C LEU A 920 -30.93 -2.57 31.27
N VAL A 921 -30.41 -2.99 30.12
CA VAL A 921 -30.70 -2.42 28.81
C VAL A 921 -31.65 -3.35 28.07
N THR A 922 -32.81 -2.84 27.69
CA THR A 922 -33.79 -3.54 26.85
C THR A 922 -33.85 -2.88 25.47
N ARG A 923 -33.50 -3.63 24.42
CA ARG A 923 -33.66 -3.19 23.02
C ARG A 923 -34.93 -3.80 22.45
N PHE A 924 -35.83 -2.97 21.93
CA PHE A 924 -37.01 -3.46 21.21
C PHE A 924 -36.74 -3.46 19.71
N ILE A 925 -36.93 -4.61 19.07
CA ILE A 925 -36.65 -4.85 17.65
C ILE A 925 -37.88 -5.49 17.00
N SER A 926 -38.36 -4.93 15.89
CA SER A 926 -39.48 -5.52 15.16
C SER A 926 -39.02 -6.70 14.29
N LYS A 927 -39.66 -7.87 14.42
CA LYS A 927 -39.31 -9.09 13.66
C LYS A 927 -39.58 -8.96 12.17
N ASN A 928 -38.75 -9.62 11.36
CA ASN A 928 -38.78 -9.62 9.90
C ASN A 928 -38.71 -8.21 9.29
N THR A 929 -37.96 -7.31 9.93
CA THR A 929 -37.79 -5.93 9.47
C THR A 929 -36.33 -5.56 9.26
N ILE A 930 -36.12 -4.37 8.70
CA ILE A 930 -34.81 -3.73 8.56
C ILE A 930 -34.10 -3.56 9.91
N GLU A 931 -34.83 -3.51 11.03
CA GLU A 931 -34.22 -3.37 12.36
C GLU A 931 -33.37 -4.59 12.75
N GLU A 932 -33.82 -5.81 12.43
CA GLU A 932 -33.03 -7.03 12.69
C GLU A 932 -31.74 -7.05 11.86
N LYS A 933 -31.84 -6.61 10.61
CA LYS A 933 -30.68 -6.47 9.73
C LYS A 933 -29.68 -5.47 10.31
N ILE A 934 -30.15 -4.33 10.81
CA ILE A 934 -29.27 -3.34 11.46
C ILE A 934 -28.53 -3.95 12.65
N ILE A 935 -29.19 -4.76 13.49
CA ILE A 935 -28.53 -5.44 14.61
C ILE A 935 -27.47 -6.44 14.11
N GLN A 936 -27.79 -7.27 13.13
CA GLN A 936 -26.82 -8.20 12.53
C GLN A 936 -25.59 -7.46 11.99
N LEU A 937 -25.78 -6.30 11.38
CA LEU A 937 -24.69 -5.45 10.92
C LEU A 937 -23.84 -4.87 12.04
N GLN A 938 -24.48 -4.43 13.13
CA GLN A 938 -23.76 -3.96 14.31
C GLN A 938 -22.90 -5.08 14.91
N GLU A 939 -23.43 -6.30 14.99
CA GLU A 939 -22.72 -7.48 15.54
C GLU A 939 -21.51 -7.86 14.68
N GLN A 940 -21.68 -7.93 13.35
CA GLN A 940 -20.57 -8.17 12.42
C GLN A 940 -19.46 -7.12 12.54
N LYS A 941 -19.81 -5.84 12.74
CA LYS A 941 -18.80 -4.79 12.95
C LYS A 941 -18.16 -4.84 14.33
N GLN A 942 -18.90 -5.27 15.35
CA GLN A 942 -18.38 -5.31 16.71
C GLN A 942 -17.27 -6.36 16.86
N SER A 943 -17.38 -7.51 16.20
CA SER A 943 -16.31 -8.52 16.18
C SER A 943 -15.04 -8.04 15.47
N LEU A 944 -15.18 -7.17 14.46
CA LEU A 944 -14.06 -6.55 13.75
C LEU A 944 -13.45 -5.36 14.52
N SER A 945 -14.27 -4.60 15.25
CA SER A 945 -13.90 -3.35 15.94
C SER A 945 -13.07 -3.51 17.22
N ASP A 946 -12.91 -4.72 17.75
CA ASP A 946 -12.01 -4.97 18.88
C ASP A 946 -10.54 -4.83 18.46
N GLU A 947 -10.26 -4.86 17.15
CA GLU A 947 -9.00 -4.38 16.59
C GLU A 947 -9.02 -2.85 16.47
N LEU A 948 -7.94 -2.19 16.91
CA LEU A 948 -7.81 -0.73 16.95
C LEU A 948 -8.11 -0.02 15.62
N ILE A 949 -8.16 -0.74 14.49
CA ILE A 949 -8.33 -0.23 13.14
C ILE A 949 -9.35 -1.13 12.39
N ALA A 950 -10.63 -1.09 12.76
CA ALA A 950 -11.69 -1.68 11.92
C ALA A 950 -12.14 -0.67 10.86
N ILE A 951 -11.96 -1.06 9.60
CA ILE A 951 -12.15 -0.21 8.43
C ILE A 951 -13.36 -0.74 7.69
N ASP A 952 -14.49 -0.08 7.88
CA ASP A 952 -15.58 -0.08 6.90
C ASP A 952 -16.50 1.10 7.15
N SER A 953 -16.66 1.97 6.16
CA SER A 953 -17.59 3.08 6.24
C SER A 953 -19.03 2.57 6.09
N ILE A 954 -19.93 2.98 6.99
CA ILE A 954 -21.36 2.57 6.97
C ILE A 954 -22.04 2.86 5.61
N PRO A 955 -21.81 4.01 4.94
CA PRO A 955 -22.46 4.30 3.66
C PRO A 955 -22.06 3.36 2.52
N GLU A 956 -20.78 3.02 2.39
CA GLU A 956 -20.28 2.12 1.34
C GLU A 956 -20.79 0.69 1.56
N TYR A 957 -20.82 0.25 2.83
CA TYR A 957 -21.38 -1.05 3.18
C TYR A 957 -22.88 -1.16 2.86
N ILE A 958 -23.66 -0.12 3.17
CA ILE A 958 -25.10 -0.10 2.86
C ILE A 958 -25.28 -0.21 1.35
N GLU A 959 -24.48 0.49 0.55
CA GLU A 959 -24.51 0.42 -0.92
C GLU A 959 -24.14 -0.97 -1.45
N SER A 960 -23.08 -1.59 -0.91
CA SER A 960 -22.65 -2.93 -1.36
C SER A 960 -23.62 -4.05 -0.96
N ASN A 961 -24.35 -3.88 0.15
CA ASN A 961 -25.23 -4.92 0.72
C ASN A 961 -26.71 -4.55 0.65
N LEU A 962 -27.09 -3.62 -0.23
CA LEU A 962 -28.44 -3.07 -0.27
C LEU A 962 -29.49 -4.11 -0.68
N GLU A 963 -29.12 -5.04 -1.56
CA GLU A 963 -29.97 -6.18 -1.90
C GLU A 963 -30.18 -7.12 -0.71
N GLU A 964 -29.16 -7.34 0.11
CA GLU A 964 -29.25 -8.20 1.29
C GLU A 964 -30.14 -7.57 2.38
N LEU A 965 -30.08 -6.25 2.53
CA LEU A 965 -30.95 -5.49 3.44
C LEU A 965 -32.43 -5.56 3.06
N LEU A 966 -32.73 -5.79 1.77
CA LEU A 966 -34.10 -5.83 1.23
C LEU A 966 -34.58 -7.24 0.87
N LYS A 967 -33.73 -8.26 0.98
CA LYS A 967 -34.12 -9.69 1.01
C LYS A 967 -34.73 -9.99 2.38
#